data_AF-A0A2W4NS09-F1
#
_entry.id   AF-A0A2W4NS09-F1
#
_cell.length_a   1.000
_cell.length_b   1.000
_cell.length_c   1.000
_cell.angle_alpha   90.00
_cell.angle_beta   90.00
_cell.angle_gamma   90.00
#
_symmetry.space_group_name_H-M   'P 1'
#
loop_
_entity.id
_entity.type
_entity.pdbx_description
1 polymer ?
#
loop_
_entity_poly.entity_id
_entity_poly.type
_entity_poly.pdbx_seq_one_letter_code
_entity_poly.pdbx_strand_id
1 'polypeptide(L)'
;MWRYLDDGSDVSAAFRVPSFDDGAWASGPAELGFGDGDEATVVSAGPTGARNIAVYFRHAFTVRNPAMIRTLVLELVRDDGAVVYLNGVEAFRTNMPSGPIDGTTLAVNAIAGAAESTPVVAELSPALLVPGRNVLAVQVHQNVASSSDLSFWLELRQISLDECPDDPDKMEPGVCGCGTPDVDEDANGTVDCLETCSPQFCDDGDPCTEESCDAAGACVHTWTCDGVPRGALWSYLDDGSALEPSWVTPEYDDSGWQRGFAELGYGDGDEATVVAEGPPGGPRAITTYFRKRFTVADRASITALRLDLVRDDGAVVYLNGTEVFRSNMPAGPVTASTLASSAIGGSAESAVVSTGVDPALLVDGENVLAVEIHQNAADSSDISFDLALVPVRGGPFDPEGVPLLAAGDIGDCNTTADTATGLLLDRHEGLIAVLGDVAYPSGSANDFANCFDPVWGRHRDRMRPVPGNHEYITPGASAYYAYFGDLAGDPQRGYYSYDLGEWHIVALNSNCTQIADDAAPPPAHGCAEGSTQLEWLRADLAANPRLCTLAYFHHPRFSSGRHGDEPMMSAIWDVLMEAGVDVVLSGHEHDYERTVPLTNQRTPGENGIPQFIVGTGGTALRTFAGAAPPTTVVRDSTTHGILELRLRPTDYSFRFIPIDGGTFTDSGTAACR
;
A
#
# COMPACT_ATOMS: atom_id res chain seq x y z
N MET A 1 -24.51 18.48 -15.57
CA MET A 1 -25.85 19.11 -15.76
C MET A 1 -26.89 18.12 -15.24
N TRP A 2 -27.68 18.53 -14.27
CA TRP A 2 -28.81 17.76 -13.75
C TRP A 2 -30.02 17.99 -14.64
N ARG A 3 -30.81 16.94 -14.87
CA ARG A 3 -32.18 17.05 -15.38
C ARG A 3 -33.13 17.11 -14.20
N TYR A 4 -34.16 17.93 -14.27
CA TYR A 4 -35.11 18.08 -13.18
C TYR A 4 -36.56 18.22 -13.66
N LEU A 5 -37.47 17.79 -12.80
CA LEU A 5 -38.91 17.89 -12.97
C LEU A 5 -39.52 18.50 -11.72
N ASP A 6 -40.09 19.69 -11.88
CA ASP A 6 -40.59 20.56 -10.82
C ASP A 6 -42.06 20.98 -11.05
N ASP A 7 -42.77 20.33 -11.97
CA ASP A 7 -44.15 20.66 -12.37
C ASP A 7 -45.24 20.06 -11.47
N GLY A 8 -44.84 19.21 -10.51
CA GLY A 8 -45.73 18.56 -9.54
C GLY A 8 -46.31 17.23 -10.00
N SER A 9 -45.90 16.72 -11.17
CA SER A 9 -46.26 15.37 -11.59
C SER A 9 -45.52 14.31 -10.77
N ASP A 10 -46.22 13.21 -10.46
CA ASP A 10 -45.64 12.10 -9.71
C ASP A 10 -45.06 11.04 -10.67
N VAL A 11 -43.74 10.96 -10.69
CA VAL A 11 -42.97 10.00 -11.48
C VAL A 11 -42.25 8.97 -10.60
N SER A 12 -42.56 8.95 -9.29
CA SER A 12 -41.82 8.22 -8.26
C SER A 12 -41.60 6.76 -8.62
N ALA A 13 -42.58 6.07 -9.24
CA ALA A 13 -42.44 4.66 -9.58
C ALA A 13 -41.50 4.37 -10.78
N ALA A 14 -41.38 5.31 -11.72
CA ALA A 14 -40.73 5.05 -13.02
C ALA A 14 -39.40 5.77 -13.19
N PHE A 15 -39.20 6.94 -12.57
CA PHE A 15 -38.01 7.77 -12.80
C PHE A 15 -36.71 7.19 -12.23
N ARG A 16 -36.78 6.14 -11.40
CA ARG A 16 -35.61 5.56 -10.72
C ARG A 16 -34.76 4.71 -11.65
N VAL A 17 -35.39 4.11 -12.67
CA VAL A 17 -34.71 3.12 -13.52
C VAL A 17 -33.96 3.78 -14.68
N PRO A 18 -32.86 3.17 -15.16
CA PRO A 18 -32.08 3.70 -16.28
C PRO A 18 -32.86 3.88 -17.58
N SER A 19 -33.89 3.07 -17.81
CA SER A 19 -34.69 3.07 -19.05
C SER A 19 -35.72 4.19 -19.14
N PHE A 20 -35.94 4.97 -18.07
CA PHE A 20 -36.91 6.06 -18.10
C PHE A 20 -36.39 7.25 -18.92
N ASP A 21 -37.27 7.78 -19.77
CA ASP A 21 -36.97 8.89 -20.67
C ASP A 21 -37.25 10.24 -19.98
N ASP A 22 -36.17 10.93 -19.63
CA ASP A 22 -36.16 12.28 -19.06
C ASP A 22 -35.78 13.34 -20.12
N GLY A 23 -35.84 13.01 -21.41
CA GLY A 23 -35.44 13.92 -22.51
C GLY A 23 -36.21 15.24 -22.58
N ALA A 24 -37.42 15.28 -22.04
CA ALA A 24 -38.27 16.47 -21.99
C ALA A 24 -38.10 17.29 -20.70
N TRP A 25 -37.31 16.81 -19.73
CA TRP A 25 -37.10 17.51 -18.46
C TRP A 25 -36.23 18.75 -18.65
N ALA A 26 -36.45 19.76 -17.81
CA ALA A 26 -35.56 20.92 -17.75
C ALA A 26 -34.17 20.50 -17.23
N SER A 27 -33.14 21.31 -17.48
CA SER A 27 -31.78 20.96 -17.04
C SER A 27 -30.94 22.19 -16.70
N GLY A 28 -30.04 22.04 -15.72
CA GLY A 28 -29.12 23.09 -15.30
C GLY A 28 -27.97 22.56 -14.43
N PRO A 29 -26.95 23.38 -14.14
CA PRO A 29 -25.91 23.05 -13.17
C PRO A 29 -26.46 23.07 -11.73
N ALA A 30 -25.87 22.25 -10.86
CA ALA A 30 -26.06 22.43 -9.42
C ALA A 30 -25.27 23.66 -8.94
N GLU A 31 -25.64 24.31 -7.85
CA GLU A 31 -26.79 24.04 -6.96
C GLU A 31 -28.15 24.36 -7.62
N LEU A 32 -29.16 23.51 -7.39
CA LEU A 32 -30.52 23.68 -7.91
C LEU A 32 -31.50 23.94 -6.78
N GLY A 33 -32.36 24.95 -6.93
CA GLY A 33 -33.20 25.34 -5.82
C GLY A 33 -34.02 26.61 -6.01
N PHE A 34 -34.55 27.15 -4.93
CA PHE A 34 -35.09 28.51 -4.86
C PHE A 34 -35.03 29.00 -3.41
N GLY A 35 -34.98 30.30 -3.21
CA GLY A 35 -35.18 30.93 -1.90
C GLY A 35 -33.89 31.45 -1.24
N ASP A 36 -32.73 30.85 -1.55
CA ASP A 36 -31.47 31.07 -0.84
C ASP A 36 -30.55 32.06 -1.57
N GLY A 37 -30.70 32.20 -2.89
CA GLY A 37 -30.04 33.21 -3.72
C GLY A 37 -28.62 32.86 -4.16
N ASP A 38 -28.15 31.66 -3.84
CA ASP A 38 -26.91 31.04 -4.30
C ASP A 38 -27.13 30.00 -5.41
N GLU A 39 -28.38 29.75 -5.81
CA GLU A 39 -28.71 28.69 -6.74
C GLU A 39 -28.25 29.02 -8.16
N ALA A 40 -27.43 28.12 -8.72
CA ALA A 40 -27.01 28.22 -10.12
C ALA A 40 -28.19 27.94 -11.07
N THR A 41 -29.15 27.13 -10.64
CA THR A 41 -30.40 26.86 -11.37
C THR A 41 -31.62 27.05 -10.48
N VAL A 42 -32.45 28.04 -10.79
CA VAL A 42 -33.71 28.25 -10.08
C VAL A 42 -34.77 27.26 -10.56
N VAL A 43 -35.33 26.47 -9.63
CA VAL A 43 -36.47 25.59 -9.87
C VAL A 43 -37.77 26.26 -9.39
N SER A 44 -38.86 26.09 -10.13
CA SER A 44 -40.12 26.79 -9.90
C SER A 44 -40.97 26.11 -8.83
N ALA A 45 -40.99 24.76 -8.81
CA ALA A 45 -41.65 23.91 -7.82
C ALA A 45 -43.08 24.33 -7.41
N GLY A 46 -43.85 24.99 -8.29
CA GLY A 46 -45.21 25.47 -8.02
C GLY A 46 -45.28 26.87 -7.37
N PRO A 47 -46.49 27.47 -7.22
CA PRO A 47 -46.64 28.83 -6.71
C PRO A 47 -46.31 28.94 -5.21
N THR A 48 -45.82 30.12 -4.78
CA THR A 48 -45.53 30.41 -3.37
C THR A 48 -46.75 30.14 -2.47
N GLY A 49 -46.56 29.34 -1.40
CA GLY A 49 -47.63 28.92 -0.49
C GLY A 49 -48.41 27.67 -0.93
N ALA A 50 -48.11 27.12 -2.10
CA ALA A 50 -48.61 25.84 -2.59
C ALA A 50 -47.54 25.16 -3.48
N ARG A 51 -46.34 24.99 -2.91
CA ARG A 51 -45.21 24.30 -3.55
C ARG A 51 -45.50 22.82 -3.72
N ASN A 52 -44.90 22.25 -4.75
CA ASN A 52 -44.85 20.81 -4.98
C ASN A 52 -44.02 20.17 -3.87
N ILE A 53 -44.54 19.11 -3.26
CA ILE A 53 -43.83 18.43 -2.18
C ILE A 53 -42.56 17.80 -2.71
N ALA A 54 -42.60 17.11 -3.85
CA ALA A 54 -41.44 16.46 -4.44
C ALA A 54 -40.92 17.22 -5.68
N VAL A 55 -39.60 17.37 -5.76
CA VAL A 55 -38.88 17.74 -6.97
C VAL A 55 -37.93 16.60 -7.32
N TYR A 56 -37.91 16.20 -8.60
CA TYR A 56 -37.13 15.06 -9.06
C TYR A 56 -35.92 15.53 -9.85
N PHE A 57 -34.78 14.93 -9.58
CA PHE A 57 -33.51 15.20 -10.23
C PHE A 57 -32.94 13.91 -10.80
N ARG A 58 -32.34 13.98 -11.99
CA ARG A 58 -31.68 12.85 -12.64
C ARG A 58 -30.37 13.27 -13.26
N HIS A 59 -29.37 12.40 -13.10
CA HIS A 59 -28.08 12.54 -13.74
C HIS A 59 -27.62 11.18 -14.26
N ALA A 60 -27.32 11.12 -15.56
CA ALA A 60 -26.74 9.95 -16.18
C ALA A 60 -25.22 10.15 -16.28
N PHE A 61 -24.48 9.11 -15.92
CA PHE A 61 -23.03 9.07 -16.00
C PHE A 61 -22.57 7.70 -16.52
N THR A 62 -21.31 7.59 -16.91
CA THR A 62 -20.77 6.34 -17.46
C THR A 62 -19.67 5.82 -16.56
N VAL A 63 -19.76 4.55 -16.17
CA VAL A 63 -18.72 3.83 -15.43
C VAL A 63 -18.13 2.79 -16.36
N ARG A 64 -16.81 2.80 -16.58
CA ARG A 64 -16.16 1.86 -17.49
C ARG A 64 -16.05 0.48 -16.85
N ASN A 65 -15.47 0.41 -15.65
CA ASN A 65 -15.48 -0.81 -14.86
C ASN A 65 -15.90 -0.55 -13.39
N PRO A 66 -17.07 -1.03 -12.95
CA PRO A 66 -17.51 -0.88 -11.57
C PRO A 66 -16.76 -1.77 -10.57
N ALA A 67 -16.09 -2.85 -11.01
CA ALA A 67 -15.32 -3.74 -10.14
C ALA A 67 -14.12 -3.02 -9.49
N MET A 68 -13.55 -2.00 -10.16
CA MET A 68 -12.41 -1.20 -9.67
C MET A 68 -12.76 -0.22 -8.57
N ILE A 69 -14.05 0.09 -8.42
CA ILE A 69 -14.53 1.07 -7.47
C ILE A 69 -14.67 0.36 -6.12
N ARG A 70 -13.69 0.58 -5.24
CA ARG A 70 -13.66 -0.01 -3.89
C ARG A 70 -14.59 0.73 -2.94
N THR A 71 -14.77 2.03 -3.15
CA THR A 71 -15.68 2.84 -2.34
C THR A 71 -16.39 3.85 -3.22
N LEU A 72 -17.70 4.01 -2.98
CA LEU A 72 -18.52 5.03 -3.63
C LEU A 72 -19.09 5.94 -2.56
N VAL A 73 -18.71 7.21 -2.58
CA VAL A 73 -19.07 8.19 -1.56
C VAL A 73 -20.04 9.19 -2.15
N LEU A 74 -21.18 9.36 -1.48
CA LEU A 74 -22.20 10.35 -1.78
C LEU A 74 -22.06 11.51 -0.78
N GLU A 75 -21.96 12.73 -1.30
CA GLU A 75 -22.18 13.96 -0.53
C GLU A 75 -23.44 14.63 -1.06
N LEU A 76 -24.42 14.89 -0.19
CA LEU A 76 -25.73 15.42 -0.57
C LEU A 76 -26.11 16.62 0.29
N VAL A 77 -26.30 17.76 -0.35
CA VAL A 77 -27.00 18.92 0.21
C VAL A 77 -28.47 18.83 -0.23
N ARG A 78 -29.35 19.02 0.74
CA ARG A 78 -30.81 18.93 0.62
C ARG A 78 -31.41 19.92 1.60
N ASP A 79 -32.57 20.47 1.24
CA ASP A 79 -33.47 21.17 2.14
C ASP A 79 -34.07 20.17 3.16
N ASP A 80 -35.35 19.80 3.04
CA ASP A 80 -35.99 19.01 4.09
C ASP A 80 -35.63 17.52 4.04
N GLY A 81 -36.02 16.79 2.99
CA GLY A 81 -35.81 15.35 2.90
C GLY A 81 -35.40 14.89 1.51
N ALA A 82 -34.71 13.76 1.42
CA ALA A 82 -34.29 13.23 0.12
C ALA A 82 -34.21 11.70 0.09
N VAL A 83 -34.45 11.14 -1.09
CA VAL A 83 -34.17 9.74 -1.42
C VAL A 83 -33.35 9.67 -2.69
N VAL A 84 -32.25 8.93 -2.64
CA VAL A 84 -31.30 8.72 -3.73
C VAL A 84 -31.41 7.28 -4.22
N TYR A 85 -31.60 7.14 -5.52
CA TYR A 85 -31.60 5.86 -6.22
C TYR A 85 -30.42 5.80 -7.18
N LEU A 86 -29.75 4.65 -7.17
CA LEU A 86 -28.70 4.31 -8.13
C LEU A 86 -29.18 3.12 -8.94
N ASN A 87 -29.33 3.32 -10.26
CA ASN A 87 -29.80 2.30 -11.20
C ASN A 87 -31.12 1.62 -10.80
N GLY A 88 -32.03 2.36 -10.16
CA GLY A 88 -33.34 1.87 -9.73
C GLY A 88 -33.37 1.27 -8.33
N VAL A 89 -32.21 1.08 -7.69
CA VAL A 89 -32.12 0.63 -6.29
C VAL A 89 -32.04 1.84 -5.37
N GLU A 90 -32.81 1.83 -4.28
CA GLU A 90 -32.69 2.86 -3.24
C GLU A 90 -31.33 2.71 -2.55
N ALA A 91 -30.45 3.68 -2.78
CA ALA A 91 -29.07 3.63 -2.31
C ALA A 91 -28.90 4.41 -1.00
N PHE A 92 -29.67 5.50 -0.82
CA PHE A 92 -29.61 6.32 0.38
C PHE A 92 -30.92 7.08 0.61
N ARG A 93 -31.25 7.32 1.89
CA ARG A 93 -32.46 8.05 2.32
C ARG A 93 -32.10 8.91 3.53
N THR A 94 -32.50 10.18 3.52
CA THR A 94 -32.33 11.11 4.65
C THR A 94 -33.62 11.88 4.93
N ASN A 95 -33.99 11.99 6.22
CA ASN A 95 -35.17 12.71 6.73
C ASN A 95 -36.51 12.38 6.02
N MET A 96 -36.68 11.14 5.55
CA MET A 96 -37.92 10.64 4.93
C MET A 96 -38.52 9.49 5.76
N PRO A 97 -39.86 9.36 5.83
CA PRO A 97 -40.52 8.29 6.59
C PRO A 97 -40.19 6.93 6.02
N SER A 98 -40.25 5.85 6.81
CA SER A 98 -40.06 4.48 6.30
C SER A 98 -41.21 4.05 5.38
N GLY A 99 -40.91 3.19 4.39
CA GLY A 99 -41.92 2.62 3.48
C GLY A 99 -41.90 3.27 2.08
N PRO A 100 -42.93 2.99 1.25
CA PRO A 100 -43.04 3.53 -0.09
C PRO A 100 -43.12 5.05 -0.08
N ILE A 101 -42.35 5.69 -0.96
CA ILE A 101 -42.35 7.15 -1.14
C ILE A 101 -42.92 7.49 -2.51
N ASP A 102 -43.84 8.45 -2.52
CA ASP A 102 -44.49 9.03 -3.70
C ASP A 102 -44.39 10.56 -3.69
N GLY A 103 -44.87 11.22 -4.76
CA GLY A 103 -44.73 12.66 -4.94
C GLY A 103 -45.48 13.53 -3.91
N THR A 104 -46.26 12.92 -3.02
CA THR A 104 -47.03 13.60 -1.96
C THR A 104 -46.47 13.34 -0.56
N THR A 105 -45.49 12.44 -0.45
CA THR A 105 -44.92 12.06 0.84
C THR A 105 -44.07 13.20 1.40
N LEU A 106 -44.35 13.62 2.63
CA LEU A 106 -43.63 14.70 3.31
C LEU A 106 -42.33 14.19 3.94
N ALA A 107 -41.33 15.06 3.99
CA ALA A 107 -40.19 14.88 4.88
C ALA A 107 -40.63 14.84 6.35
N VAL A 108 -39.85 14.16 7.20
CA VAL A 108 -40.23 13.93 8.60
C VAL A 108 -40.14 15.22 9.42
N ASN A 109 -39.11 16.03 9.19
CA ASN A 109 -38.87 17.30 9.87
C ASN A 109 -38.54 18.41 8.87
N ALA A 110 -38.75 19.68 9.28
CA ALA A 110 -38.14 20.79 8.57
C ALA A 110 -36.64 20.83 8.87
N ILE A 111 -35.80 21.00 7.86
CA ILE A 111 -34.39 21.38 8.03
C ILE A 111 -34.31 22.91 7.84
N ALA A 112 -33.39 23.58 8.53
CA ALA A 112 -33.24 25.05 8.44
C ALA A 112 -31.81 25.48 8.83
N GLY A 113 -31.33 26.58 8.27
CA GLY A 113 -30.08 27.24 8.66
C GLY A 113 -28.83 26.47 8.22
N ALA A 114 -27.81 26.36 9.07
CA ALA A 114 -26.54 25.73 8.68
C ALA A 114 -26.68 24.26 8.23
N ALA A 115 -27.73 23.57 8.68
CA ALA A 115 -28.01 22.18 8.29
C ALA A 115 -28.52 22.04 6.85
N GLU A 116 -29.00 23.13 6.22
CA GLU A 116 -29.41 23.16 4.80
C GLU A 116 -28.22 23.28 3.86
N SER A 117 -27.07 23.79 4.34
CA SER A 117 -25.85 23.97 3.56
C SER A 117 -24.74 22.98 3.92
N THR A 118 -24.97 22.11 4.92
CA THR A 118 -24.03 21.06 5.32
C THR A 118 -24.35 19.76 4.56
N PRO A 119 -23.44 19.23 3.74
CA PRO A 119 -23.65 17.96 3.05
C PRO A 119 -23.83 16.81 4.04
N VAL A 120 -24.84 15.96 3.81
CA VAL A 120 -24.87 14.63 4.43
C VAL A 120 -24.04 13.66 3.60
N VAL A 121 -23.19 12.90 4.27
CA VAL A 121 -22.26 11.96 3.63
C VAL A 121 -22.77 10.53 3.82
N ALA A 122 -22.73 9.73 2.76
CA ALA A 122 -23.11 8.32 2.80
C ALA A 122 -22.20 7.47 1.91
N GLU A 123 -21.87 6.28 2.39
CA GLU A 123 -21.25 5.25 1.56
C GLU A 123 -22.34 4.50 0.79
N LEU A 124 -22.19 4.43 -0.53
CA LEU A 124 -23.05 3.65 -1.41
C LEU A 124 -22.31 2.37 -1.80
N SER A 125 -23.04 1.27 -1.95
CA SER A 125 -22.46 0.02 -2.44
C SER A 125 -22.02 0.14 -3.90
N PRO A 126 -20.73 -0.03 -4.24
CA PRO A 126 -20.26 -0.02 -5.64
C PRO A 126 -20.92 -1.10 -6.50
N ALA A 127 -21.40 -2.20 -5.90
CA ALA A 127 -22.15 -3.26 -6.59
C ALA A 127 -23.48 -2.78 -7.23
N LEU A 128 -23.95 -1.57 -6.91
CA LEU A 128 -25.10 -0.96 -7.57
C LEU A 128 -24.74 -0.37 -8.95
N LEU A 129 -23.45 -0.19 -9.23
CA LEU A 129 -22.96 0.28 -10.53
C LEU A 129 -22.93 -0.88 -11.54
N VAL A 130 -23.18 -0.54 -12.79
CA VAL A 130 -23.06 -1.46 -13.92
C VAL A 130 -22.04 -0.92 -14.92
N PRO A 131 -21.34 -1.78 -15.68
CA PRO A 131 -20.52 -1.32 -16.79
C PRO A 131 -21.36 -0.52 -17.79
N GLY A 132 -20.84 0.62 -18.24
CA GLY A 132 -21.53 1.54 -19.13
C GLY A 132 -22.39 2.58 -18.41
N ARG A 133 -23.62 2.79 -18.91
CA ARG A 133 -24.48 3.90 -18.46
C ARG A 133 -25.14 3.60 -17.12
N ASN A 134 -24.92 4.49 -16.17
CA ASN A 134 -25.51 4.51 -14.84
C ASN A 134 -26.41 5.74 -14.69
N VAL A 135 -27.38 5.68 -13.79
CA VAL A 135 -28.30 6.78 -13.50
C VAL A 135 -28.40 6.97 -11.99
N LEU A 136 -28.09 8.19 -11.55
CA LEU A 136 -28.51 8.74 -10.27
C LEU A 136 -29.88 9.39 -10.46
N ALA A 137 -30.82 9.01 -9.61
CA ALA A 137 -32.15 9.58 -9.55
C ALA A 137 -32.43 10.01 -8.11
N VAL A 138 -32.73 11.28 -7.89
CA VAL A 138 -32.96 11.86 -6.57
C VAL A 138 -34.34 12.48 -6.54
N GLN A 139 -35.04 12.31 -5.43
CA GLN A 139 -36.27 13.05 -5.14
C GLN A 139 -36.04 13.81 -3.83
N VAL A 140 -36.17 15.14 -3.90
CA VAL A 140 -36.11 16.04 -2.74
C VAL A 140 -37.54 16.38 -2.36
N HIS A 141 -37.85 16.30 -1.06
CA HIS A 141 -39.19 16.42 -0.52
C HIS A 141 -39.26 17.50 0.55
N GLN A 142 -40.27 18.35 0.45
CA GLN A 142 -40.57 19.35 1.47
C GLN A 142 -41.37 18.73 2.63
N ASN A 143 -41.19 19.27 3.82
CA ASN A 143 -41.95 18.90 5.00
C ASN A 143 -43.35 19.55 5.02
N VAL A 144 -43.53 20.66 4.30
CA VAL A 144 -44.80 21.36 4.11
C VAL A 144 -44.91 21.99 2.71
N ALA A 145 -46.13 22.07 2.17
CA ALA A 145 -46.39 22.72 0.87
C ALA A 145 -46.20 24.24 0.88
N SER A 146 -45.95 24.85 2.04
CA SER A 146 -45.68 26.27 2.19
C SER A 146 -44.19 26.60 2.33
N SER A 147 -43.28 25.66 2.02
CA SER A 147 -41.83 25.91 2.11
C SER A 147 -41.41 27.16 1.31
N SER A 148 -40.49 27.93 1.89
CA SER A 148 -39.95 29.17 1.33
C SER A 148 -38.84 28.93 0.33
N ASP A 149 -38.18 27.78 0.44
CA ASP A 149 -36.90 27.42 -0.13
C ASP A 149 -36.92 25.98 -0.67
N LEU A 150 -35.86 25.61 -1.39
CA LEU A 150 -35.43 24.26 -1.73
C LEU A 150 -33.98 24.35 -2.16
N SER A 151 -33.11 23.49 -1.65
CA SER A 151 -31.70 23.42 -2.05
C SER A 151 -31.29 21.98 -2.35
N PHE A 152 -30.54 21.82 -3.44
CA PHE A 152 -30.07 20.52 -3.92
C PHE A 152 -28.69 20.64 -4.58
N TRP A 153 -27.72 19.97 -3.97
CA TRP A 153 -26.41 19.71 -4.54
C TRP A 153 -25.99 18.29 -4.20
N LEU A 154 -25.35 17.61 -5.14
CA LEU A 154 -24.90 16.23 -4.96
C LEU A 154 -23.59 16.00 -5.69
N GLU A 155 -22.64 15.44 -4.96
CA GLU A 155 -21.40 14.90 -5.51
C GLU A 155 -21.30 13.40 -5.22
N LEU A 156 -20.86 12.63 -6.22
CA LEU A 156 -20.60 11.21 -6.11
C LEU A 156 -19.12 10.98 -6.43
N ARG A 157 -18.32 10.64 -5.42
CA ARG A 157 -16.89 10.38 -5.55
C ARG A 157 -16.63 8.89 -5.56
N GLN A 158 -15.86 8.42 -6.53
CA GLN A 158 -15.32 7.06 -6.52
C GLN A 158 -13.93 7.07 -5.91
N ILE A 159 -13.61 6.02 -5.17
CA ILE A 159 -12.24 5.65 -4.84
C ILE A 159 -11.98 4.34 -5.56
N SER A 160 -11.13 4.40 -6.59
CA SER A 160 -10.75 3.26 -7.42
C SER A 160 -9.28 2.93 -7.22
N LEU A 161 -8.94 1.64 -7.21
CA LEU A 161 -7.57 1.21 -7.51
C LEU A 161 -7.44 1.28 -9.05
N ASP A 162 -6.38 1.87 -9.59
CA ASP A 162 -6.07 1.81 -11.02
C ASP A 162 -5.02 0.70 -11.20
N GLU A 163 -5.38 -0.37 -11.89
CA GLU A 163 -4.52 -1.54 -12.11
C GLU A 163 -3.71 -1.43 -13.42
N CYS A 164 -3.96 -0.39 -14.23
CA CYS A 164 -3.13 0.01 -15.37
C CYS A 164 -2.78 1.51 -15.31
N PRO A 165 -2.13 1.98 -14.23
CA PRO A 165 -1.96 3.42 -13.98
C PRO A 165 -1.13 4.15 -15.04
N ASP A 166 -0.43 3.41 -15.90
CA ASP A 166 0.40 3.93 -17.00
C ASP A 166 -0.22 3.77 -18.40
N ASP A 167 -1.44 3.23 -18.52
CA ASP A 167 -2.17 3.13 -19.78
C ASP A 167 -3.34 4.16 -19.83
N PRO A 168 -3.21 5.26 -20.58
CA PRO A 168 -4.25 6.30 -20.61
C PRO A 168 -5.55 5.85 -21.28
N ASP A 169 -5.52 4.76 -22.05
CA ASP A 169 -6.66 4.23 -22.79
C ASP A 169 -7.29 3.02 -22.09
N LYS A 170 -6.64 2.46 -21.06
CA LYS A 170 -7.06 1.23 -20.37
C LYS A 170 -6.83 1.31 -18.86
N MET A 171 -7.88 1.13 -18.07
CA MET A 171 -7.82 1.22 -16.59
C MET A 171 -7.84 -0.16 -15.91
N GLU A 172 -7.83 -1.24 -16.70
CA GLU A 172 -7.75 -2.62 -16.24
C GLU A 172 -6.95 -3.46 -17.25
N PRO A 173 -6.23 -4.50 -16.80
CA PRO A 173 -5.42 -5.30 -17.70
C PRO A 173 -6.26 -5.99 -18.77
N GLY A 174 -7.54 -6.30 -18.52
CA GLY A 174 -8.35 -7.07 -19.45
C GLY A 174 -7.72 -8.45 -19.74
N VAL A 175 -8.15 -9.08 -20.82
CA VAL A 175 -7.67 -10.41 -21.23
C VAL A 175 -6.25 -10.32 -21.82
N CYS A 176 -5.87 -9.15 -22.34
CA CYS A 176 -4.59 -8.90 -23.01
C CYS A 176 -3.52 -8.17 -22.16
N GLY A 177 -3.80 -7.86 -20.89
CA GLY A 177 -2.91 -7.04 -20.06
C GLY A 177 -3.01 -5.52 -20.35
N CYS A 178 -2.36 -4.71 -19.50
CA CYS A 178 -2.25 -3.26 -19.69
C CYS A 178 -1.43 -2.93 -20.95
N GLY A 179 -1.79 -1.87 -21.69
CA GLY A 179 -1.09 -1.41 -22.90
C GLY A 179 -1.53 -2.07 -24.20
N THR A 180 -2.37 -3.12 -24.16
CA THR A 180 -2.82 -3.87 -25.35
C THR A 180 -4.35 -3.96 -25.40
N PRO A 181 -5.03 -3.55 -26.50
CA PRO A 181 -6.50 -3.57 -26.58
C PRO A 181 -7.11 -4.98 -26.57
N ASP A 182 -8.19 -5.19 -25.83
CA ASP A 182 -9.02 -6.41 -25.87
C ASP A 182 -9.98 -6.40 -27.06
N VAL A 183 -9.42 -6.33 -28.27
CA VAL A 183 -10.19 -6.37 -29.52
C VAL A 183 -10.16 -7.78 -30.08
N ASP A 184 -11.32 -8.24 -30.53
CA ASP A 184 -11.49 -9.46 -31.32
C ASP A 184 -11.85 -8.98 -32.74
N GLU A 185 -10.83 -8.77 -33.58
CA GLU A 185 -10.98 -8.10 -34.87
C GLU A 185 -11.73 -8.99 -35.90
N ASP A 186 -11.66 -10.31 -35.73
CA ASP A 186 -12.33 -11.27 -36.61
C ASP A 186 -13.67 -11.81 -36.06
N ALA A 187 -14.02 -11.43 -34.83
CA ALA A 187 -15.23 -11.78 -34.10
C ALA A 187 -15.42 -13.29 -33.88
N ASN A 188 -14.32 -14.04 -33.74
CA ASN A 188 -14.35 -15.48 -33.53
C ASN A 188 -14.62 -15.89 -32.07
N GLY A 189 -14.64 -14.93 -31.15
CA GLY A 189 -14.87 -15.11 -29.72
C GLY A 189 -13.59 -15.21 -28.88
N THR A 190 -12.41 -15.06 -29.49
CA THR A 190 -11.09 -15.01 -28.84
C THR A 190 -10.45 -13.67 -29.16
N VAL A 191 -10.02 -12.91 -28.15
CA VAL A 191 -9.33 -11.63 -28.38
C VAL A 191 -7.97 -11.85 -29.05
N ASP A 192 -7.55 -10.91 -29.91
CA ASP A 192 -6.39 -11.05 -30.81
C ASP A 192 -5.09 -11.44 -30.07
N CYS A 193 -4.94 -11.05 -28.80
CA CYS A 193 -3.80 -11.37 -27.96
C CYS A 193 -3.76 -12.82 -27.42
N LEU A 194 -4.89 -13.55 -27.46
CA LEU A 194 -5.05 -14.91 -26.92
C LEU A 194 -5.24 -15.98 -28.00
N GLU A 195 -5.09 -15.64 -29.28
CA GLU A 195 -5.20 -16.61 -30.37
C GLU A 195 -4.14 -17.74 -30.34
N THR A 196 -3.26 -17.75 -29.33
CA THR A 196 -2.35 -18.88 -29.07
C THR A 196 -2.17 -19.23 -27.57
N CYS A 197 -3.08 -20.00 -26.93
CA CYS A 197 -2.79 -21.24 -26.15
C CYS A 197 -3.88 -21.76 -25.16
N SER A 198 -3.65 -23.01 -24.70
CA SER A 198 -4.52 -24.07 -24.12
C SER A 198 -4.71 -24.04 -22.57
N PRO A 199 -5.64 -24.84 -21.98
CA PRO A 199 -6.22 -24.63 -20.65
C PRO A 199 -5.52 -25.39 -19.50
N GLN A 200 -5.00 -24.65 -18.53
CA GLN A 200 -4.83 -25.02 -17.12
C GLN A 200 -4.49 -23.74 -16.35
N PHE A 201 -4.98 -23.62 -15.10
CA PHE A 201 -4.81 -22.52 -14.13
C PHE A 201 -5.94 -21.47 -14.10
N CYS A 202 -6.92 -21.71 -13.21
CA CYS A 202 -7.63 -20.68 -12.44
C CYS A 202 -7.00 -20.73 -11.04
N ASP A 203 -5.98 -19.93 -10.81
CA ASP A 203 -5.38 -19.62 -9.50
C ASP A 203 -4.43 -18.44 -9.72
N ASP A 204 -4.79 -17.25 -9.25
CA ASP A 204 -4.09 -15.97 -9.50
C ASP A 204 -3.44 -15.36 -8.25
N GLY A 205 -3.42 -16.06 -7.11
CA GLY A 205 -2.54 -15.69 -5.99
C GLY A 205 -2.87 -14.35 -5.30
N ASP A 206 -4.12 -13.89 -5.36
CA ASP A 206 -4.60 -12.73 -4.61
C ASP A 206 -4.92 -13.09 -3.14
N PRO A 207 -4.48 -12.33 -2.13
CA PRO A 207 -4.91 -12.49 -0.73
C PRO A 207 -6.42 -12.24 -0.45
N CYS A 208 -7.24 -11.99 -1.48
CA CYS A 208 -8.66 -11.63 -1.37
C CYS A 208 -9.68 -12.63 -1.98
N THR A 209 -9.30 -13.84 -2.42
CA THR A 209 -10.24 -14.79 -3.07
C THR A 209 -10.11 -16.25 -2.56
N GLU A 210 -11.23 -16.90 -2.26
CA GLU A 210 -11.37 -18.36 -2.50
C GLU A 210 -12.16 -18.52 -3.81
N GLU A 211 -11.52 -19.07 -4.85
CA GLU A 211 -12.24 -19.56 -6.03
C GLU A 211 -12.61 -21.03 -5.84
N SER A 212 -13.90 -21.37 -5.97
CA SER A 212 -14.32 -22.76 -6.17
C SER A 212 -15.20 -22.89 -7.41
N CYS A 213 -14.96 -23.93 -8.21
CA CYS A 213 -15.83 -24.29 -9.32
C CYS A 213 -17.09 -24.97 -8.78
N ASP A 214 -18.26 -24.50 -9.19
CA ASP A 214 -19.48 -25.27 -8.98
C ASP A 214 -19.50 -26.53 -9.87
N ALA A 215 -20.49 -27.41 -9.68
CA ALA A 215 -20.63 -28.64 -10.45
C ALA A 215 -20.88 -28.42 -11.96
N ALA A 216 -21.02 -27.18 -12.41
CA ALA A 216 -21.18 -26.77 -13.80
C ALA A 216 -19.93 -26.08 -14.39
N GLY A 217 -18.87 -25.85 -13.59
CA GLY A 217 -17.60 -25.28 -14.05
C GLY A 217 -17.59 -23.76 -14.16
N ALA A 218 -18.42 -23.05 -13.39
CA ALA A 218 -18.36 -21.59 -13.28
C ALA A 218 -17.57 -21.15 -12.03
N CYS A 219 -16.80 -20.06 -12.12
CA CYS A 219 -16.15 -19.41 -10.98
C CYS A 219 -17.20 -18.69 -10.11
N VAL A 220 -17.09 -18.83 -8.78
CA VAL A 220 -17.91 -18.12 -7.80
C VAL A 220 -16.97 -17.30 -6.90
N HIS A 221 -17.22 -15.99 -6.75
CA HIS A 221 -16.42 -15.07 -5.92
C HIS A 221 -17.19 -14.55 -4.70
N THR A 222 -16.53 -14.49 -3.53
CA THR A 222 -16.99 -13.76 -2.33
C THR A 222 -15.84 -12.92 -1.78
N TRP A 223 -16.09 -11.64 -1.47
CA TRP A 223 -15.08 -10.64 -1.08
C TRP A 223 -14.99 -10.45 0.44
N THR A 224 -13.80 -10.53 1.03
CA THR A 224 -13.54 -10.29 2.47
C THR A 224 -12.16 -9.62 2.67
N CYS A 225 -12.11 -8.47 3.36
CA CYS A 225 -10.87 -7.75 3.68
C CYS A 225 -10.48 -7.93 5.16
N ASP A 226 -9.46 -8.72 5.45
CA ASP A 226 -9.08 -9.15 6.81
C ASP A 226 -8.34 -8.09 7.66
N GLY A 227 -8.57 -6.79 7.43
CA GLY A 227 -7.89 -5.68 8.13
C GLY A 227 -8.49 -4.29 7.88
N VAL A 228 -7.77 -3.24 8.29
CA VAL A 228 -8.15 -1.83 8.13
C VAL A 228 -6.98 -1.04 7.51
N PRO A 229 -7.15 -0.39 6.34
CA PRO A 229 -6.09 0.42 5.74
C PRO A 229 -6.03 1.84 6.33
N ARG A 230 -4.93 2.56 6.07
CA ARG A 230 -4.84 4.02 6.28
C ARG A 230 -5.90 4.74 5.44
N GLY A 231 -6.33 5.91 5.90
CA GLY A 231 -7.36 6.70 5.20
C GLY A 231 -8.74 6.05 5.18
N ALA A 232 -8.98 5.06 6.05
CA ALA A 232 -10.26 4.36 6.10
C ALA A 232 -11.41 5.25 6.59
N LEU A 233 -12.65 4.88 6.26
CA LEU A 233 -13.84 5.48 6.86
C LEU A 233 -14.04 5.00 8.30
N TRP A 234 -14.13 5.91 9.26
CA TRP A 234 -14.39 5.63 10.68
C TRP A 234 -15.74 6.18 11.11
N SER A 235 -16.40 5.50 12.05
CA SER A 235 -17.47 6.13 12.84
C SER A 235 -16.82 6.89 13.99
N TYR A 236 -17.23 8.11 14.28
CA TYR A 236 -16.63 8.93 15.31
C TYR A 236 -17.65 9.68 16.18
N LEU A 237 -17.24 10.01 17.40
CA LEU A 237 -18.00 10.79 18.38
C LEU A 237 -17.11 11.88 18.96
N ASP A 238 -17.49 13.12 18.71
CA ASP A 238 -16.74 14.36 18.94
C ASP A 238 -17.55 15.41 19.73
N ASP A 239 -18.69 15.02 20.29
CA ASP A 239 -19.60 15.91 21.04
C ASP A 239 -19.15 16.20 22.49
N GLY A 240 -18.03 15.63 22.90
CA GLY A 240 -17.46 15.73 24.25
C GLY A 240 -18.18 14.88 25.31
N SER A 241 -19.07 13.97 24.91
CA SER A 241 -19.71 13.04 25.83
C SER A 241 -18.72 11.99 26.37
N ALA A 242 -18.96 11.50 27.59
CA ALA A 242 -18.18 10.42 28.17
C ALA A 242 -18.90 9.09 27.93
N LEU A 243 -18.19 8.12 27.34
CA LEU A 243 -18.75 6.81 27.03
C LEU A 243 -18.58 5.82 28.17
N GLU A 244 -19.57 4.94 28.34
CA GLU A 244 -19.51 3.81 29.25
C GLU A 244 -18.57 2.72 28.69
N PRO A 245 -17.83 1.97 29.52
CA PRO A 245 -16.78 1.04 29.06
C PRO A 245 -17.20 -0.02 28.02
N SER A 246 -18.49 -0.30 27.87
CA SER A 246 -18.99 -1.23 26.85
C SER A 246 -18.80 -0.75 25.41
N TRP A 247 -18.50 0.53 25.18
CA TRP A 247 -18.36 1.10 23.83
C TRP A 247 -17.25 0.46 23.00
N VAL A 248 -16.25 -0.18 23.61
CA VAL A 248 -15.17 -0.87 22.89
C VAL A 248 -15.55 -2.27 22.38
N THR A 249 -16.71 -2.79 22.79
CA THR A 249 -17.13 -4.18 22.51
C THR A 249 -17.91 -4.30 21.19
N PRO A 250 -17.81 -5.44 20.46
CA PRO A 250 -18.51 -5.61 19.17
C PRO A 250 -20.03 -5.35 19.22
N GLU A 251 -20.66 -5.59 20.37
CA GLU A 251 -22.11 -5.47 20.58
C GLU A 251 -22.61 -4.03 20.72
N TYR A 252 -21.72 -3.05 20.95
CA TYR A 252 -22.15 -1.66 21.10
C TYR A 252 -22.63 -1.10 19.76
N ASP A 253 -23.79 -0.45 19.79
CA ASP A 253 -24.43 0.18 18.64
C ASP A 253 -23.93 1.61 18.44
N ASP A 254 -23.12 1.78 17.40
CA ASP A 254 -22.57 3.04 16.94
C ASP A 254 -23.32 3.63 15.73
N SER A 255 -24.52 3.15 15.41
CA SER A 255 -25.27 3.63 14.25
C SER A 255 -25.64 5.12 14.31
N GLY A 256 -25.63 5.72 15.51
CA GLY A 256 -25.89 7.14 15.73
C GLY A 256 -24.65 8.03 15.66
N TRP A 257 -23.47 7.47 15.42
CA TRP A 257 -22.21 8.22 15.34
C TRP A 257 -22.05 8.86 13.96
N GLN A 258 -21.30 9.96 13.92
CA GLN A 258 -20.90 10.58 12.68
C GLN A 258 -19.89 9.67 11.96
N ARG A 259 -19.68 9.86 10.66
CA ARG A 259 -18.72 9.06 9.87
C ARG A 259 -17.86 9.95 9.00
N GLY A 260 -16.58 9.61 8.88
CA GLY A 260 -15.60 10.40 8.15
C GLY A 260 -14.35 9.60 7.82
N PHE A 261 -13.68 9.99 6.73
CA PHE A 261 -12.40 9.39 6.33
C PHE A 261 -11.27 9.93 7.19
N ALA A 262 -10.36 9.04 7.55
CA ALA A 262 -9.09 9.44 8.09
C ALA A 262 -8.24 10.12 6.99
N GLU A 263 -7.39 11.10 7.28
CA GLU A 263 -7.09 11.64 8.61
C GLU A 263 -8.25 12.46 9.19
N LEU A 264 -8.68 12.11 10.41
CA LEU A 264 -9.73 12.82 11.14
C LEU A 264 -9.09 13.75 12.16
N GLY A 265 -9.50 15.01 12.18
CA GLY A 265 -8.81 15.99 13.01
C GLY A 265 -9.38 17.40 13.04
N TYR A 266 -8.66 18.33 13.62
CA TYR A 266 -8.80 19.77 13.40
C TYR A 266 -7.45 20.46 13.68
N GLY A 267 -7.24 21.65 13.12
CA GLY A 267 -6.12 22.53 13.47
C GLY A 267 -4.96 22.57 12.45
N ASP A 268 -4.76 21.51 11.68
CA ASP A 268 -3.57 21.31 10.83
C ASP A 268 -3.83 21.59 9.34
N GLY A 269 -5.08 21.45 8.90
CA GLY A 269 -5.51 21.81 7.55
C GLY A 269 -5.24 20.75 6.47
N ASP A 270 -4.82 19.55 6.87
CA ASP A 270 -4.66 18.36 6.03
C ASP A 270 -5.72 17.27 6.33
N GLU A 271 -6.69 17.57 7.19
CA GLU A 271 -7.70 16.61 7.61
C GLU A 271 -8.68 16.30 6.49
N ALA A 272 -8.84 15.01 6.19
CA ALA A 272 -9.88 14.55 5.28
C ALA A 272 -11.28 14.72 5.90
N THR A 273 -11.38 14.58 7.23
CA THR A 273 -12.59 14.88 8.00
C THR A 273 -12.26 15.79 9.17
N VAL A 274 -12.87 16.98 9.18
CA VAL A 274 -12.80 17.88 10.34
C VAL A 274 -13.75 17.39 11.43
N VAL A 275 -13.24 17.11 12.63
CA VAL A 275 -14.04 16.77 13.82
C VAL A 275 -14.27 18.01 14.69
N ALA A 276 -15.34 18.01 15.48
CA ALA A 276 -15.63 19.10 16.40
C ALA A 276 -14.63 19.12 17.57
N GLU A 277 -14.28 20.33 18.01
CA GLU A 277 -13.43 20.53 19.20
C GLU A 277 -14.17 20.21 20.52
N GLY A 278 -15.47 19.89 20.47
CA GLY A 278 -16.34 19.68 21.61
C GLY A 278 -17.74 20.29 21.41
N PRO A 279 -18.56 20.38 22.48
CA PRO A 279 -19.93 20.89 22.38
C PRO A 279 -19.96 22.37 21.93
N PRO A 280 -20.91 22.78 21.06
CA PRO A 280 -20.97 24.14 20.54
C PRO A 280 -20.99 25.22 21.65
N GLY A 281 -19.96 26.06 21.69
CA GLY A 281 -19.80 27.13 22.69
C GLY A 281 -19.41 26.65 24.09
N GLY A 282 -19.07 25.37 24.25
CA GLY A 282 -18.55 24.76 25.46
C GLY A 282 -17.01 24.66 25.50
N PRO A 283 -16.44 24.10 26.57
CA PRO A 283 -15.01 23.81 26.63
C PRO A 283 -14.63 22.71 25.63
N ARG A 284 -13.37 22.71 25.16
CA ARG A 284 -12.88 21.65 24.27
C ARG A 284 -12.94 20.29 24.96
N ALA A 285 -13.28 19.26 24.20
CA ALA A 285 -13.30 17.89 24.66
C ALA A 285 -11.86 17.38 24.82
N ILE A 286 -11.57 16.70 25.93
CA ILE A 286 -10.29 16.01 26.10
C ILE A 286 -10.23 14.75 25.25
N THR A 287 -11.36 14.09 25.03
CA THR A 287 -11.41 12.79 24.38
C THR A 287 -12.33 12.81 23.16
N THR A 288 -11.82 12.24 22.06
CA THR A 288 -12.59 11.96 20.84
C THR A 288 -12.53 10.46 20.56
N TYR A 289 -13.66 9.86 20.20
CA TYR A 289 -13.79 8.40 20.04
C TYR A 289 -13.98 8.03 18.57
N PHE A 290 -13.38 6.91 18.17
CA PHE A 290 -13.44 6.36 16.82
C PHE A 290 -13.72 4.86 16.87
N ARG A 291 -14.52 4.36 15.93
CA ARG A 291 -14.85 2.93 15.79
C ARG A 291 -14.88 2.48 14.33
N LYS A 292 -14.38 1.28 14.09
CA LYS A 292 -14.36 0.63 12.78
C LYS A 292 -14.73 -0.84 12.90
N ARG A 293 -15.71 -1.26 12.08
CA ARG A 293 -16.01 -2.68 11.85
C ARG A 293 -15.24 -3.18 10.62
N PHE A 294 -14.75 -4.41 10.67
CA PHE A 294 -14.08 -5.10 9.56
C PHE A 294 -14.29 -6.61 9.68
N THR A 295 -14.07 -7.37 8.60
CA THR A 295 -14.39 -8.81 8.57
C THR A 295 -13.13 -9.62 8.30
N VAL A 296 -12.90 -10.68 9.05
CA VAL A 296 -11.80 -11.63 8.84
C VAL A 296 -12.36 -12.93 8.25
N ALA A 297 -11.89 -13.31 7.07
CA ALA A 297 -12.35 -14.50 6.34
C ALA A 297 -11.83 -15.79 6.97
N ASP A 298 -10.51 -15.83 7.22
CA ASP A 298 -9.83 -16.95 7.84
C ASP A 298 -8.81 -16.43 8.86
N ARG A 299 -9.24 -16.44 10.12
CA ARG A 299 -8.45 -16.07 11.28
C ARG A 299 -7.20 -16.94 11.41
N ALA A 300 -7.28 -18.22 11.05
CA ALA A 300 -6.17 -19.15 11.18
C ALA A 300 -5.04 -18.83 10.19
N SER A 301 -5.36 -18.19 9.06
CA SER A 301 -4.35 -17.71 8.10
C SER A 301 -3.51 -16.53 8.61
N ILE A 302 -4.02 -15.77 9.59
CA ILE A 302 -3.38 -14.55 10.08
C ILE A 302 -2.48 -14.86 11.27
N THR A 303 -1.16 -14.82 11.04
CA THR A 303 -0.11 -15.22 11.98
C THR A 303 0.46 -14.06 12.79
N ALA A 304 0.30 -12.82 12.31
CA ALA A 304 0.62 -11.61 13.06
C ALA A 304 -0.31 -10.46 12.64
N LEU A 305 -0.42 -9.46 13.51
CA LEU A 305 -1.09 -8.20 13.21
C LEU A 305 -0.13 -7.05 13.52
N ARG A 306 -0.01 -6.11 12.57
CA ARG A 306 0.64 -4.82 12.79
C ARG A 306 -0.42 -3.75 12.90
N LEU A 307 -0.33 -2.91 13.93
CA LEU A 307 -1.14 -1.72 14.10
C LEU A 307 -0.25 -0.51 13.91
N ASP A 308 -0.64 0.38 13.01
CA ASP A 308 0.03 1.64 12.71
C ASP A 308 -0.89 2.80 13.04
N LEU A 309 -0.51 3.62 14.01
CA LEU A 309 -1.32 4.71 14.52
C LEU A 309 -0.65 6.06 14.27
N VAL A 310 -1.37 6.99 13.65
CA VAL A 310 -1.07 8.42 13.69
C VAL A 310 -2.04 9.06 14.65
N ARG A 311 -1.50 9.88 15.54
CA ARG A 311 -2.24 10.53 16.60
C ARG A 311 -1.46 11.73 17.10
N ASP A 312 -2.21 12.73 17.53
CA ASP A 312 -1.71 13.90 18.22
C ASP A 312 -1.21 13.53 19.63
N ASP A 313 -1.95 13.82 20.69
CA ASP A 313 -1.39 13.83 22.04
C ASP A 313 -1.36 12.46 22.74
N GLY A 314 -2.49 11.76 22.77
CA GLY A 314 -2.79 10.60 23.62
C GLY A 314 -3.63 9.60 22.84
N ALA A 315 -3.39 8.28 22.97
CA ALA A 315 -4.28 7.31 22.35
C ALA A 315 -4.37 5.98 23.12
N VAL A 316 -5.54 5.38 23.12
CA VAL A 316 -5.76 3.98 23.52
C VAL A 316 -6.55 3.26 22.43
N VAL A 317 -6.07 2.09 22.02
CA VAL A 317 -6.69 1.26 20.97
C VAL A 317 -7.15 -0.06 21.56
N TYR A 318 -8.35 -0.45 21.18
CA TYR A 318 -9.01 -1.68 21.58
C TYR A 318 -9.38 -2.51 20.35
N LEU A 319 -9.14 -3.82 20.42
CA LEU A 319 -9.60 -4.80 19.45
C LEU A 319 -10.58 -5.76 20.15
N ASN A 320 -11.81 -5.82 19.64
CA ASN A 320 -12.88 -6.65 20.19
C ASN A 320 -13.04 -6.49 21.72
N GLY A 321 -12.95 -5.24 22.20
CA GLY A 321 -13.06 -4.89 23.62
C GLY A 321 -11.80 -5.10 24.47
N THR A 322 -10.71 -5.61 23.90
CA THR A 322 -9.43 -5.77 24.61
C THR A 322 -8.50 -4.61 24.27
N GLU A 323 -7.92 -3.93 25.28
CA GLU A 323 -6.88 -2.91 25.05
C GLU A 323 -5.64 -3.57 24.45
N VAL A 324 -5.29 -3.19 23.23
CA VAL A 324 -4.16 -3.76 22.48
C VAL A 324 -2.98 -2.81 22.36
N PHE A 325 -3.24 -1.51 22.47
CA PHE A 325 -2.18 -0.51 22.37
C PHE A 325 -2.53 0.76 23.15
N ARG A 326 -1.51 1.36 23.75
CA ARG A 326 -1.60 2.62 24.48
C ARG A 326 -0.39 3.47 24.15
N SER A 327 -0.61 4.67 23.63
CA SER A 327 0.44 5.62 23.28
C SER A 327 0.28 6.90 24.11
N ASN A 328 1.37 7.34 24.75
CA ASN A 328 1.48 8.55 25.60
C ASN A 328 0.35 8.77 26.62
N MET A 329 -0.30 7.72 27.10
CA MET A 329 -1.31 7.80 28.15
C MET A 329 -0.75 7.32 29.50
N PRO A 330 -1.19 7.91 30.63
CA PRO A 330 -0.72 7.48 31.95
C PRO A 330 -1.09 6.03 32.24
N ALA A 331 -0.34 5.37 33.13
CA ALA A 331 -0.68 4.03 33.59
C ALA A 331 -1.93 4.04 34.47
N GLY A 332 -2.74 2.98 34.38
CA GLY A 332 -3.97 2.81 35.16
C GLY A 332 -5.25 3.04 34.35
N PRO A 333 -6.42 3.10 35.02
CA PRO A 333 -7.70 3.29 34.36
C PRO A 333 -7.75 4.64 33.63
N VAL A 334 -8.20 4.62 32.37
CA VAL A 334 -8.42 5.80 31.54
C VAL A 334 -9.90 6.15 31.56
N THR A 335 -10.20 7.44 31.63
CA THR A 335 -11.54 8.03 31.54
C THR A 335 -11.53 9.15 30.51
N ALA A 336 -12.71 9.59 30.05
CA ALA A 336 -12.88 10.73 29.13
C ALA A 336 -12.24 12.07 29.57
N SER A 337 -11.78 12.15 30.82
CA SER A 337 -11.10 13.32 31.40
C SER A 337 -9.63 13.08 31.70
N THR A 338 -9.11 11.90 31.37
CA THR A 338 -7.69 11.56 31.54
C THR A 338 -6.90 12.26 30.44
N LEU A 339 -5.89 13.02 30.84
CA LEU A 339 -5.02 13.73 29.90
C LEU A 339 -3.91 12.81 29.38
N ALA A 340 -3.44 13.09 28.16
CA ALA A 340 -2.17 12.57 27.67
C ALA A 340 -1.00 13.00 28.58
N SER A 341 0.09 12.22 28.58
CA SER A 341 1.21 12.43 29.49
C SER A 341 2.09 13.63 29.11
N SER A 342 2.09 14.01 27.83
CA SER A 342 2.80 15.18 27.30
C SER A 342 2.13 15.69 26.03
N ALA A 343 2.39 16.96 25.66
CA ALA A 343 2.11 17.46 24.31
C ALA A 343 2.95 16.69 23.29
N ILE A 344 2.35 16.27 22.20
CA ILE A 344 3.03 16.01 20.93
C ILE A 344 2.88 17.29 20.07
N GLY A 345 3.79 17.50 19.13
CA GLY A 345 3.90 18.78 18.43
C GLY A 345 4.86 18.71 17.25
N GLY A 346 4.53 19.42 16.17
CA GLY A 346 5.36 19.50 14.96
C GLY A 346 5.41 18.17 14.20
N SER A 347 6.57 17.80 13.65
CA SER A 347 6.70 16.59 12.81
C SER A 347 6.40 15.26 13.50
N ALA A 348 6.20 15.27 14.83
CA ALA A 348 5.83 14.08 15.59
C ALA A 348 4.32 13.79 15.58
N GLU A 349 3.48 14.77 15.22
CA GLU A 349 2.01 14.62 15.11
C GLU A 349 1.62 13.78 13.89
N SER A 350 2.39 13.85 12.80
CA SER A 350 2.22 13.01 11.60
C SER A 350 3.03 11.70 11.67
N ALA A 351 3.72 11.43 12.78
CA ALA A 351 4.57 10.25 12.90
C ALA A 351 3.74 8.99 13.16
N VAL A 352 3.99 7.95 12.37
CA VAL A 352 3.38 6.63 12.56
C VAL A 352 4.02 5.94 13.76
N VAL A 353 3.21 5.57 14.74
CA VAL A 353 3.61 4.72 15.87
C VAL A 353 3.07 3.32 15.65
N SER A 354 3.97 2.36 15.48
CA SER A 354 3.62 0.97 15.18
C SER A 354 3.76 0.05 16.39
N THR A 355 2.88 -0.94 16.49
CA THR A 355 3.01 -2.07 17.44
C THR A 355 2.53 -3.37 16.83
N GLY A 356 3.03 -4.49 17.33
CA GLY A 356 2.40 -5.79 17.12
C GLY A 356 1.14 -5.92 17.98
N VAL A 357 0.11 -6.55 17.43
CA VAL A 357 -1.12 -6.93 18.14
C VAL A 357 -1.23 -8.45 18.16
N ASP A 358 -1.66 -9.02 19.29
CA ASP A 358 -1.88 -10.47 19.38
C ASP A 358 -3.00 -10.85 18.40
N PRO A 359 -2.69 -11.62 17.35
CA PRO A 359 -3.67 -11.97 16.36
C PRO A 359 -4.81 -12.78 17.01
N ALA A 360 -4.58 -13.54 18.09
CA ALA A 360 -5.59 -14.37 18.76
C ALA A 360 -6.84 -13.61 19.25
N LEU A 361 -6.78 -12.27 19.28
CA LEU A 361 -7.90 -11.40 19.61
C LEU A 361 -8.92 -11.24 18.47
N LEU A 362 -8.54 -11.56 17.23
CA LEU A 362 -9.47 -11.60 16.10
C LEU A 362 -10.35 -12.86 16.16
N VAL A 363 -11.53 -12.77 15.57
CA VAL A 363 -12.44 -13.89 15.30
C VAL A 363 -12.71 -14.01 13.80
N ASP A 364 -13.07 -15.21 13.33
CA ASP A 364 -13.65 -15.35 11.99
C ASP A 364 -14.96 -14.54 11.92
N GLY A 365 -15.15 -13.81 10.83
CA GLY A 365 -16.27 -12.89 10.65
C GLY A 365 -15.99 -11.49 11.18
N GLU A 366 -17.00 -10.84 11.75
CA GLU A 366 -16.95 -9.42 12.12
C GLU A 366 -16.06 -9.17 13.35
N ASN A 367 -15.20 -8.16 13.24
CA ASN A 367 -14.32 -7.65 14.28
C ASN A 367 -14.49 -6.13 14.40
N VAL A 368 -14.14 -5.58 15.57
CA VAL A 368 -14.25 -4.14 15.85
C VAL A 368 -12.95 -3.59 16.40
N LEU A 369 -12.47 -2.52 15.78
CA LEU A 369 -11.48 -1.61 16.36
C LEU A 369 -12.19 -0.41 16.99
N ALA A 370 -11.75 -0.04 18.19
CA ALA A 370 -12.21 1.14 18.90
C ALA A 370 -10.98 1.93 19.38
N VAL A 371 -11.00 3.25 19.21
CA VAL A 371 -9.87 4.13 19.54
C VAL A 371 -10.39 5.35 20.29
N GLU A 372 -9.71 5.72 21.36
CA GLU A 372 -9.91 7.01 22.04
C GLU A 372 -8.63 7.83 21.92
N ILE A 373 -8.76 9.05 21.40
CA ILE A 373 -7.68 10.03 21.34
C ILE A 373 -7.86 10.99 22.51
N HIS A 374 -6.77 11.33 23.19
CA HIS A 374 -6.78 12.16 24.39
C HIS A 374 -5.83 13.34 24.23
N GLN A 375 -6.34 14.53 24.50
CA GLN A 375 -5.55 15.76 24.53
C GLN A 375 -4.76 15.86 25.85
N ASN A 376 -3.59 16.51 25.80
CA ASN A 376 -2.75 16.77 26.97
C ASN A 376 -3.29 17.95 27.80
N ALA A 377 -4.12 18.80 27.21
CA ALA A 377 -4.66 20.01 27.78
C ALA A 377 -6.03 20.36 27.15
N ALA A 378 -6.88 21.01 27.93
CA ALA A 378 -8.23 21.41 27.49
C ALA A 378 -8.24 22.59 26.50
N ASP A 379 -7.07 23.15 26.18
CA ASP A 379 -6.87 24.21 25.20
C ASP A 379 -5.99 23.78 24.02
N SER A 380 -5.78 22.47 23.82
CA SER A 380 -5.02 21.94 22.67
C SER A 380 -5.56 22.45 21.34
N SER A 381 -4.67 22.89 20.46
CA SER A 381 -4.97 23.59 19.20
C SER A 381 -5.55 22.69 18.12
N ASP A 382 -5.30 21.39 18.24
CA ASP A 382 -5.38 20.41 17.18
C ASP A 382 -5.84 19.04 17.70
N ILE A 383 -6.13 18.15 16.75
CA ILE A 383 -6.21 16.70 16.93
C ILE A 383 -5.95 16.07 15.56
N SER A 384 -5.19 14.99 15.52
CA SER A 384 -5.02 14.16 14.32
C SER A 384 -5.25 12.69 14.66
N PHE A 385 -5.88 11.95 13.73
CA PHE A 385 -6.13 10.53 13.86
C PHE A 385 -6.22 9.82 12.52
N ASP A 386 -5.40 8.78 12.36
CA ASP A 386 -5.57 7.76 11.34
C ASP A 386 -4.93 6.45 11.85
N LEU A 387 -5.46 5.30 11.43
CA LEU A 387 -4.99 3.99 11.88
C LEU A 387 -5.10 2.95 10.78
N ALA A 388 -4.07 2.13 10.64
CA ALA A 388 -4.12 0.87 9.91
C ALA A 388 -3.93 -0.34 10.84
N LEU A 389 -4.67 -1.41 10.57
CA LEU A 389 -4.49 -2.74 11.13
C LEU A 389 -4.25 -3.73 9.99
N VAL A 390 -2.99 -4.17 9.86
CA VAL A 390 -2.52 -4.97 8.74
C VAL A 390 -2.35 -6.44 9.17
N PRO A 391 -3.14 -7.37 8.59
CA PRO A 391 -2.94 -8.80 8.79
C PRO A 391 -1.72 -9.30 8.03
N VAL A 392 -0.86 -10.04 8.72
CA VAL A 392 0.21 -10.82 8.09
C VAL A 392 -0.33 -12.24 7.92
N ARG A 393 -0.56 -12.67 6.67
CA ARG A 393 -1.06 -14.01 6.35
C ARG A 393 0.10 -14.98 6.05
N GLY A 394 -0.01 -16.20 6.54
CA GLY A 394 0.80 -17.32 6.09
C GLY A 394 0.09 -18.09 4.98
N GLY A 395 0.66 -18.12 3.77
CA GLY A 395 0.53 -19.31 2.90
C GLY A 395 1.29 -20.49 3.54
N PRO A 396 1.54 -21.63 2.87
CA PRO A 396 2.51 -22.62 3.36
C PRO A 396 3.92 -22.00 3.32
N PHE A 397 4.18 -21.12 4.29
CA PHE A 397 5.32 -20.26 4.52
C PHE A 397 5.36 -20.00 6.03
N ASP A 398 6.36 -20.58 6.67
CA ASP A 398 6.60 -20.65 8.10
C ASP A 398 7.06 -19.27 8.67
N PRO A 399 6.63 -18.82 9.88
CA PRO A 399 6.96 -17.49 10.45
C PRO A 399 8.40 -17.35 11.00
N GLU A 400 9.36 -18.17 10.54
CA GLU A 400 10.59 -18.50 11.26
C GLU A 400 11.92 -17.87 10.72
N GLY A 401 11.95 -16.68 10.10
CA GLY A 401 13.23 -16.08 9.65
C GLY A 401 13.24 -14.57 9.40
N VAL A 402 14.36 -13.90 9.70
CA VAL A 402 14.52 -12.45 9.51
C VAL A 402 14.70 -12.13 8.02
N PRO A 403 13.94 -11.18 7.44
CA PRO A 403 14.05 -10.87 6.02
C PRO A 403 15.30 -10.06 5.66
N LEU A 404 15.94 -10.46 4.56
CA LEU A 404 16.98 -9.72 3.86
C LEU A 404 16.61 -9.62 2.37
N LEU A 405 16.43 -8.40 1.87
CA LEU A 405 16.19 -8.11 0.46
C LEU A 405 17.53 -7.81 -0.21
N ALA A 406 17.69 -8.11 -1.50
CA ALA A 406 18.93 -7.85 -2.22
C ALA A 406 18.68 -7.54 -3.70
N ALA A 407 19.41 -6.54 -4.21
CA ALA A 407 19.57 -6.23 -5.63
C ALA A 407 20.77 -5.29 -5.83
N GLY A 408 21.40 -5.36 -6.99
CA GLY A 408 22.41 -4.41 -7.46
C GLY A 408 22.01 -3.80 -8.79
N ASP A 409 22.84 -2.88 -9.28
CA ASP A 409 22.70 -2.30 -10.61
C ASP A 409 21.38 -1.48 -10.71
N ILE A 410 21.24 -0.56 -9.75
CA ILE A 410 20.08 0.30 -9.49
C ILE A 410 20.43 1.78 -9.71
N GLY A 411 19.44 2.68 -9.63
CA GLY A 411 19.64 4.12 -9.73
C GLY A 411 19.97 4.60 -11.15
N ASP A 412 19.36 4.00 -12.18
CA ASP A 412 19.53 4.38 -13.59
C ASP A 412 18.33 5.16 -14.12
N CYS A 413 18.48 6.49 -14.20
CA CYS A 413 17.48 7.42 -14.74
C CYS A 413 17.03 7.12 -16.18
N ASN A 414 17.73 6.25 -16.93
CA ASN A 414 17.37 5.92 -18.31
C ASN A 414 16.39 4.75 -18.41
N THR A 415 15.95 4.22 -17.28
CA THR A 415 15.07 3.05 -17.19
C THR A 415 13.91 3.34 -16.24
N THR A 416 12.76 2.72 -16.49
CA THR A 416 11.64 2.70 -15.52
C THR A 416 11.69 1.50 -14.59
N ALA A 417 12.56 0.52 -14.89
CA ALA A 417 12.72 -0.69 -14.09
C ALA A 417 13.22 -0.39 -12.68
N ASP A 418 14.04 0.65 -12.52
CA ASP A 418 14.51 1.10 -11.21
C ASP A 418 13.35 1.58 -10.32
N THR A 419 12.39 2.31 -10.89
CA THR A 419 11.14 2.68 -10.21
C THR A 419 10.35 1.45 -9.82
N ALA A 420 10.18 0.49 -10.74
CA ALA A 420 9.40 -0.71 -10.50
C ALA A 420 9.99 -1.60 -9.38
N THR A 421 11.31 -1.78 -9.33
CA THR A 421 11.97 -2.52 -8.24
C THR A 421 11.99 -1.74 -6.94
N GLY A 422 12.11 -0.40 -6.98
CA GLY A 422 11.98 0.46 -5.81
C GLY A 422 10.60 0.34 -5.16
N LEU A 423 9.53 0.18 -5.94
CA LEU A 423 8.17 -0.05 -5.44
C LEU A 423 8.02 -1.42 -4.75
N LEU A 424 8.78 -2.44 -5.15
CA LEU A 424 8.79 -3.72 -4.43
C LEU A 424 9.24 -3.53 -2.98
N LEU A 425 10.18 -2.61 -2.71
CA LEU A 425 10.68 -2.35 -1.36
C LEU A 425 9.66 -1.65 -0.44
N ASP A 426 8.64 -0.97 -1.00
CA ASP A 426 7.51 -0.42 -0.23
C ASP A 426 6.61 -1.55 0.30
N ARG A 427 6.51 -2.66 -0.45
CA ARG A 427 5.62 -3.79 -0.16
C ARG A 427 6.31 -4.91 0.61
N HIS A 428 7.63 -4.86 0.77
CA HIS A 428 8.44 -5.90 1.42
C HIS A 428 9.31 -5.33 2.54
N GLU A 429 9.15 -5.86 3.76
CA GLU A 429 9.92 -5.49 4.94
C GLU A 429 11.25 -6.26 5.05
N GLY A 430 12.26 -5.67 5.70
CA GLY A 430 13.60 -6.25 5.89
C GLY A 430 14.76 -5.29 5.64
N LEU A 431 15.96 -5.68 6.05
CA LEU A 431 17.18 -4.98 5.62
C LEU A 431 17.41 -5.23 4.13
N ILE A 432 18.12 -4.31 3.48
CA ILE A 432 18.38 -4.35 2.04
C ILE A 432 19.89 -4.41 1.81
N ALA A 433 20.39 -5.54 1.34
CA ALA A 433 21.75 -5.68 0.82
C ALA A 433 21.80 -5.08 -0.60
N VAL A 434 22.29 -3.86 -0.72
CA VAL A 434 22.48 -3.21 -2.03
C VAL A 434 23.81 -3.68 -2.62
N LEU A 435 23.76 -4.38 -3.75
CA LEU A 435 24.88 -5.17 -4.30
C LEU A 435 25.80 -4.36 -5.24
N GLY A 436 25.91 -3.05 -5.03
CA GLY A 436 26.77 -2.14 -5.81
C GLY A 436 26.16 -1.66 -7.13
N ASP A 437 26.82 -0.67 -7.74
CA ASP A 437 26.32 0.14 -8.85
C ASP A 437 24.97 0.75 -8.49
N VAL A 438 25.04 1.74 -7.60
CA VAL A 438 23.90 2.28 -6.87
C VAL A 438 23.30 3.51 -7.54
N ALA A 439 24.12 4.28 -8.26
CA ALA A 439 23.66 5.46 -8.96
C ALA A 439 24.39 5.62 -10.29
N TYR A 440 23.68 5.38 -11.40
CA TYR A 440 24.23 5.53 -12.74
C TYR A 440 24.15 7.00 -13.21
N PRO A 441 25.07 7.41 -14.11
CA PRO A 441 26.10 6.58 -14.74
C PRO A 441 27.45 6.57 -14.02
N SER A 442 27.67 7.35 -12.96
CA SER A 442 29.03 7.58 -12.42
C SER A 442 29.14 7.62 -10.91
N GLY A 443 28.07 7.24 -10.20
CA GLY A 443 27.99 7.33 -8.75
C GLY A 443 28.23 8.75 -8.24
N SER A 444 27.93 9.77 -9.05
CA SER A 444 28.18 11.16 -8.68
C SER A 444 27.12 11.65 -7.69
N ALA A 445 27.39 12.74 -6.98
CA ALA A 445 26.38 13.34 -6.10
C ALA A 445 25.10 13.75 -6.85
N ASN A 446 25.21 14.07 -8.14
CA ASN A 446 24.08 14.36 -9.00
C ASN A 446 23.29 13.10 -9.38
N ASP A 447 23.98 11.98 -9.61
CA ASP A 447 23.35 10.69 -9.92
C ASP A 447 22.59 10.19 -8.69
N PHE A 448 23.20 10.31 -7.51
CA PHE A 448 22.53 10.04 -6.24
C PHE A 448 21.27 10.90 -6.07
N ALA A 449 21.38 12.22 -6.21
CA ALA A 449 20.25 13.13 -5.96
C ALA A 449 19.09 12.97 -6.97
N ASN A 450 19.37 12.61 -8.22
CA ASN A 450 18.35 12.63 -9.27
C ASN A 450 17.88 11.25 -9.75
N CYS A 451 18.72 10.21 -9.63
CA CYS A 451 18.39 8.87 -10.13
C CYS A 451 18.10 7.91 -8.98
N PHE A 452 18.97 7.85 -7.99
CA PHE A 452 18.81 6.93 -6.86
C PHE A 452 17.83 7.45 -5.80
N ASP A 453 18.02 8.68 -5.32
CA ASP A 453 17.32 9.23 -4.15
C ASP A 453 15.79 9.26 -4.30
N PRO A 454 15.22 9.67 -5.45
CA PRO A 454 13.76 9.73 -5.63
C PRO A 454 13.06 8.37 -5.57
N VAL A 455 13.79 7.29 -5.87
CA VAL A 455 13.23 5.94 -6.00
C VAL A 455 13.70 5.07 -4.85
N TRP A 456 14.98 4.72 -4.83
CA TRP A 456 15.55 3.81 -3.83
C TRP A 456 15.93 4.54 -2.55
N GLY A 457 16.26 5.84 -2.61
CA GLY A 457 16.72 6.63 -1.46
C GLY A 457 15.75 6.72 -0.29
N ARG A 458 14.43 6.65 -0.53
CA ARG A 458 13.43 6.61 0.56
C ARG A 458 13.57 5.41 1.49
N HIS A 459 14.27 4.36 1.06
CA HIS A 459 14.55 3.16 1.86
C HIS A 459 15.95 3.16 2.50
N ARG A 460 16.72 4.25 2.37
CA ARG A 460 18.13 4.35 2.77
C ARG A 460 18.42 3.80 4.16
N ASP A 461 17.58 4.07 5.15
CA ASP A 461 17.82 3.66 6.54
C ASP A 461 17.80 2.14 6.74
N ARG A 462 17.16 1.40 5.83
CA ARG A 462 17.11 -0.07 5.82
C ARG A 462 18.24 -0.69 5.00
N MET A 463 19.10 0.11 4.36
CA MET A 463 20.14 -0.39 3.45
C MET A 463 21.47 -0.69 4.15
N ARG A 464 22.15 -1.69 3.60
CA ARG A 464 23.55 -2.04 3.87
C ARG A 464 24.25 -2.17 2.51
N PRO A 465 24.74 -1.06 1.93
CA PRO A 465 25.31 -1.07 0.59
C PRO A 465 26.76 -1.51 0.55
N VAL A 466 27.18 -2.05 -0.59
CA VAL A 466 28.59 -2.13 -1.02
C VAL A 466 28.80 -1.27 -2.27
N PRO A 467 30.01 -0.76 -2.54
CA PRO A 467 30.27 -0.01 -3.76
C PRO A 467 30.47 -0.95 -4.97
N GLY A 468 29.94 -0.56 -6.13
CA GLY A 468 30.23 -1.14 -7.44
C GLY A 468 31.27 -0.34 -8.22
N ASN A 469 31.54 -0.73 -9.46
CA ASN A 469 32.53 -0.03 -10.27
C ASN A 469 32.06 1.35 -10.74
N HIS A 470 30.75 1.57 -10.86
CA HIS A 470 30.20 2.88 -11.22
C HIS A 470 30.43 3.92 -10.12
N GLU A 471 30.43 3.53 -8.84
CA GLU A 471 30.75 4.43 -7.73
C GLU A 471 32.19 4.96 -7.83
N TYR A 472 33.13 4.15 -8.30
CA TYR A 472 34.55 4.53 -8.43
C TYR A 472 34.89 5.32 -9.70
N ILE A 473 33.92 5.54 -10.60
CA ILE A 473 34.07 6.56 -11.65
C ILE A 473 34.22 7.94 -11.00
N THR A 474 33.49 8.18 -9.91
CA THR A 474 33.76 9.29 -8.99
C THR A 474 34.98 8.96 -8.12
N PRO A 475 36.04 9.80 -8.09
CA PRO A 475 37.26 9.50 -7.36
C PRO A 475 37.02 9.10 -5.91
N GLY A 476 37.55 7.92 -5.55
CA GLY A 476 37.43 7.33 -4.21
C GLY A 476 36.00 6.97 -3.79
N ALA A 477 35.06 6.85 -4.73
CA ALA A 477 33.64 6.68 -4.43
C ALA A 477 33.11 7.74 -3.43
N SER A 478 33.65 8.95 -3.50
CA SER A 478 33.43 9.99 -2.48
C SER A 478 31.97 10.40 -2.32
N ALA A 479 31.19 10.42 -3.40
CA ALA A 479 29.76 10.71 -3.33
C ALA A 479 28.94 9.57 -2.71
N TYR A 480 29.29 8.31 -2.99
CA TYR A 480 28.69 7.14 -2.33
C TYR A 480 28.89 7.18 -0.81
N TYR A 481 30.13 7.39 -0.36
CA TYR A 481 30.41 7.48 1.07
C TYR A 481 29.79 8.72 1.73
N ALA A 482 29.70 9.85 1.00
CA ALA A 482 29.02 11.03 1.51
C ALA A 482 27.50 10.81 1.65
N TYR A 483 26.88 10.08 0.71
CA TYR A 483 25.45 9.81 0.70
C TYR A 483 25.04 8.80 1.79
N PHE A 484 25.74 7.66 1.89
CA PHE A 484 25.39 6.61 2.85
C PHE A 484 25.97 6.82 4.25
N GLY A 485 27.08 7.55 4.38
CA GLY A 485 27.75 7.76 5.66
C GLY A 485 28.07 6.42 6.34
N ASP A 486 27.73 6.30 7.63
CA ASP A 486 28.02 5.11 8.44
C ASP A 486 27.35 3.83 7.92
N LEU A 487 26.31 3.93 7.10
CA LEU A 487 25.65 2.75 6.50
C LEU A 487 26.58 2.00 5.53
N ALA A 488 27.56 2.68 4.93
CA ALA A 488 28.54 2.09 4.02
C ALA A 488 29.82 1.60 4.74
N GLY A 489 29.81 1.58 6.07
CA GLY A 489 30.97 1.22 6.88
C GLY A 489 32.08 2.29 6.88
N ASP A 490 33.31 1.89 7.21
CA ASP A 490 34.45 2.80 7.21
C ASP A 490 34.78 3.24 5.77
N PRO A 491 34.67 4.54 5.43
CA PRO A 491 34.89 5.04 4.08
C PRO A 491 36.34 4.90 3.61
N GLN A 492 37.29 4.60 4.50
CA GLN A 492 38.67 4.28 4.13
C GLN A 492 38.85 2.84 3.65
N ARG A 493 37.85 1.98 3.88
CA ARG A 493 37.91 0.54 3.62
C ARG A 493 36.87 0.09 2.59
N GLY A 494 35.61 0.48 2.78
CA GLY A 494 34.48 0.09 1.93
C GLY A 494 33.97 -1.34 2.15
N TYR A 495 34.37 -1.99 3.24
CA TYR A 495 33.93 -3.32 3.65
C TYR A 495 33.67 -3.34 5.16
N TYR A 496 32.71 -4.15 5.57
CA TYR A 496 32.24 -4.28 6.96
C TYR A 496 31.46 -5.58 7.16
N SER A 497 31.14 -5.90 8.41
CA SER A 497 30.26 -7.00 8.77
C SER A 497 29.20 -6.54 9.74
N TYR A 498 28.09 -7.27 9.81
CA TYR A 498 27.02 -7.04 10.76
C TYR A 498 26.26 -8.34 11.01
N ASP A 499 25.49 -8.36 12.08
CA ASP A 499 24.67 -9.51 12.43
C ASP A 499 23.20 -9.22 12.13
N LEU A 500 22.49 -10.20 11.58
CA LEU A 500 21.06 -10.13 11.29
C LEU A 500 20.38 -11.38 11.83
N GLY A 501 19.76 -11.26 13.01
CA GLY A 501 19.32 -12.43 13.77
C GLY A 501 20.51 -13.32 14.15
N GLU A 502 20.41 -14.61 13.86
CA GLU A 502 21.45 -15.61 14.11
C GLU A 502 22.42 -15.78 12.92
N TRP A 503 22.36 -14.87 11.94
CA TRP A 503 23.28 -14.85 10.80
C TRP A 503 24.37 -13.80 10.98
N HIS A 504 25.57 -14.17 10.57
CA HIS A 504 26.66 -13.22 10.35
C HIS A 504 26.71 -12.82 8.87
N ILE A 505 26.71 -11.52 8.60
CA ILE A 505 26.66 -10.97 7.24
C ILE A 505 27.94 -10.18 6.97
N VAL A 506 28.60 -10.48 5.85
CA VAL A 506 29.83 -9.83 5.42
C VAL A 506 29.61 -9.06 4.12
N ALA A 507 29.89 -7.75 4.15
CA ALA A 507 29.81 -6.83 3.02
C ALA A 507 31.23 -6.50 2.53
N LEU A 508 31.60 -6.93 1.31
CA LEU A 508 32.96 -6.79 0.79
C LEU A 508 33.04 -5.79 -0.37
N ASN A 509 34.17 -5.10 -0.45
CA ASN A 509 34.50 -4.25 -1.58
C ASN A 509 35.24 -5.08 -2.64
N SER A 510 34.57 -5.31 -3.76
CA SER A 510 35.14 -6.07 -4.89
C SER A 510 35.85 -5.18 -5.93
N ASN A 511 35.93 -3.87 -5.71
CA ASN A 511 36.73 -2.97 -6.55
C ASN A 511 38.20 -3.07 -6.17
N CYS A 512 38.79 -4.26 -6.34
CA CYS A 512 40.07 -4.65 -5.75
C CYS A 512 41.21 -3.65 -5.99
N THR A 513 41.24 -3.02 -7.17
CA THR A 513 42.26 -2.05 -7.56
C THR A 513 42.07 -0.64 -6.99
N GLN A 514 40.91 -0.37 -6.39
CA GLN A 514 40.54 0.92 -5.79
C GLN A 514 40.76 0.97 -4.28
N ILE A 515 41.00 -0.19 -3.66
CA ILE A 515 41.26 -0.32 -2.23
C ILE A 515 42.75 -0.09 -2.01
N ALA A 516 43.09 0.99 -1.29
CA ALA A 516 44.46 1.24 -0.89
C ALA A 516 44.90 0.14 0.10
N ASP A 517 46.02 -0.51 -0.20
CA ASP A 517 46.55 -1.60 0.62
C ASP A 517 48.06 -1.43 0.81
N ASP A 518 48.44 -0.98 2.00
CA ASP A 518 49.84 -0.72 2.36
C ASP A 518 50.61 -2.01 2.71
N ALA A 519 49.91 -3.16 2.81
CA ALA A 519 50.44 -4.41 3.38
C ALA A 519 50.99 -5.42 2.35
N ALA A 520 50.59 -5.36 1.07
CA ALA A 520 50.94 -6.40 0.09
C ALA A 520 51.98 -5.94 -0.99
N PRO A 521 52.83 -6.86 -1.51
CA PRO A 521 53.76 -6.57 -2.60
C PRO A 521 53.08 -6.53 -4.00
N PRO A 522 53.61 -5.78 -4.98
CA PRO A 522 52.98 -5.57 -6.28
C PRO A 522 52.73 -6.84 -7.14
N PRO A 523 51.62 -6.92 -7.92
CA PRO A 523 50.49 -5.98 -7.93
C PRO A 523 49.54 -6.30 -6.77
N ALA A 524 49.75 -5.63 -5.64
CA ALA A 524 48.90 -5.68 -4.48
C ALA A 524 47.61 -4.93 -4.79
N HIS A 525 46.50 -5.61 -4.56
CA HIS A 525 45.16 -5.06 -4.65
C HIS A 525 44.38 -5.61 -3.46
N GLY A 526 43.34 -4.90 -3.02
CA GLY A 526 42.63 -5.22 -1.78
C GLY A 526 41.83 -6.53 -1.77
N CYS A 527 42.02 -7.42 -2.74
CA CYS A 527 41.40 -8.76 -2.76
C CYS A 527 42.45 -9.88 -2.83
N ALA A 528 43.74 -9.54 -2.85
CA ALA A 528 44.83 -10.50 -2.94
C ALA A 528 45.19 -11.11 -1.57
N GLU A 529 45.91 -12.22 -1.58
CA GLU A 529 46.48 -12.81 -0.36
C GLU A 529 47.42 -11.82 0.35
N GLY A 530 47.29 -11.71 1.67
CA GLY A 530 48.00 -10.73 2.49
C GLY A 530 47.49 -9.29 2.37
N SER A 531 46.36 -9.06 1.69
CA SER A 531 45.75 -7.73 1.67
C SER A 531 44.99 -7.42 2.95
N THR A 532 44.93 -6.13 3.31
CA THR A 532 44.26 -5.68 4.54
C THR A 532 42.80 -6.15 4.63
N GLN A 533 42.05 -6.13 3.52
CA GLN A 533 40.66 -6.64 3.49
C GLN A 533 40.61 -8.16 3.68
N LEU A 534 41.51 -8.92 3.04
CA LEU A 534 41.49 -10.37 3.16
C LEU A 534 41.93 -10.83 4.56
N GLU A 535 42.92 -10.17 5.15
CA GLU A 535 43.33 -10.41 6.54
C GLU A 535 42.22 -10.06 7.53
N TRP A 536 41.52 -8.94 7.31
CA TRP A 536 40.34 -8.58 8.09
C TRP A 536 39.24 -9.63 7.96
N LEU A 537 38.92 -10.08 6.74
CA LEU A 537 37.90 -11.10 6.48
C LEU A 537 38.22 -12.41 7.21
N ARG A 538 39.47 -12.88 7.14
CA ARG A 538 39.92 -14.07 7.88
C ARG A 538 39.71 -13.91 9.38
N ALA A 539 40.03 -12.73 9.93
CA ALA A 539 39.89 -12.46 11.35
C ALA A 539 38.43 -12.33 11.80
N ASP A 540 37.58 -11.68 11.00
CA ASP A 540 36.15 -11.49 11.23
C ASP A 540 35.43 -12.85 11.25
N LEU A 541 35.63 -13.67 10.22
CA LEU A 541 35.03 -15.01 10.14
C LEU A 541 35.55 -15.96 11.22
N ALA A 542 36.84 -15.88 11.58
CA ALA A 542 37.39 -16.68 12.68
C ALA A 542 36.84 -16.27 14.06
N ALA A 543 36.37 -15.04 14.21
CA ALA A 543 35.77 -14.53 15.44
C ALA A 543 34.26 -14.79 15.52
N ASN A 544 33.61 -15.12 14.40
CA ASN A 544 32.16 -15.37 14.34
C ASN A 544 31.78 -16.71 15.00
N PRO A 545 30.92 -16.72 16.04
CA PRO A 545 30.46 -17.95 16.67
C PRO A 545 29.17 -18.53 16.04
N ARG A 546 28.55 -17.83 15.08
CA ARG A 546 27.26 -18.22 14.50
C ARG A 546 27.43 -19.35 13.49
N LEU A 547 26.38 -20.16 13.36
CA LEU A 547 26.34 -21.25 12.40
C LEU A 547 26.24 -20.73 10.97
N CYS A 548 25.34 -19.78 10.72
CA CYS A 548 25.05 -19.31 9.38
C CYS A 548 25.80 -18.04 9.00
N THR A 549 26.41 -18.01 7.82
CA THR A 549 27.13 -16.86 7.28
C THR A 549 26.75 -16.57 5.83
N LEU A 550 26.45 -15.30 5.53
CA LEU A 550 26.23 -14.78 4.18
C LEU A 550 27.30 -13.76 3.84
N ALA A 551 27.82 -13.78 2.62
CA ALA A 551 28.67 -12.71 2.11
C ALA A 551 28.06 -12.06 0.86
N TYR A 552 28.29 -10.76 0.67
CA TYR A 552 27.88 -10.08 -0.55
C TYR A 552 28.87 -9.02 -1.00
N PHE A 553 28.98 -8.87 -2.32
CA PHE A 553 29.88 -7.94 -2.99
C PHE A 553 29.47 -7.76 -4.45
N HIS A 554 29.87 -6.64 -5.07
CA HIS A 554 29.42 -6.30 -6.42
C HIS A 554 29.84 -7.29 -7.53
N HIS A 555 31.14 -7.54 -7.74
CA HIS A 555 31.62 -8.37 -8.86
C HIS A 555 31.53 -9.88 -8.55
N PRO A 556 30.77 -10.69 -9.31
CA PRO A 556 30.58 -12.11 -9.03
C PRO A 556 31.84 -12.92 -9.29
N ARG A 557 32.17 -13.86 -8.39
CA ARG A 557 33.29 -14.79 -8.62
C ARG A 557 33.02 -15.68 -9.84
N PHE A 558 31.78 -16.13 -9.99
CA PHE A 558 31.33 -16.93 -11.12
C PHE A 558 30.15 -16.30 -11.83
N SER A 559 30.19 -16.21 -13.15
CA SER A 559 29.07 -15.70 -13.95
C SER A 559 29.04 -16.39 -15.31
N SER A 560 27.84 -16.55 -15.87
CA SER A 560 27.62 -16.89 -17.28
C SER A 560 27.14 -15.70 -18.12
N GLY A 561 26.99 -14.54 -17.48
CA GLY A 561 26.68 -13.24 -18.04
C GLY A 561 27.78 -12.70 -18.96
N ARG A 562 27.69 -11.41 -19.27
CA ARG A 562 28.53 -10.79 -20.30
C ARG A 562 29.98 -10.62 -19.84
N HIS A 563 30.19 -10.33 -18.57
CA HIS A 563 31.51 -10.09 -17.99
C HIS A 563 32.20 -11.39 -17.56
N GLY A 564 31.43 -12.42 -17.22
CA GLY A 564 31.92 -13.74 -16.86
C GLY A 564 32.57 -13.77 -15.47
N ASP A 565 33.36 -14.80 -15.21
CA ASP A 565 34.00 -15.01 -13.91
C ASP A 565 34.99 -13.88 -13.58
N GLU A 566 34.93 -13.33 -12.36
CA GLU A 566 35.90 -12.36 -11.84
C GLU A 566 37.07 -13.06 -11.11
N PRO A 567 38.27 -13.17 -11.72
CA PRO A 567 39.38 -13.89 -11.10
C PRO A 567 39.98 -13.17 -9.89
N MET A 568 39.82 -11.84 -9.77
CA MET A 568 40.33 -11.09 -8.60
C MET A 568 39.62 -11.49 -7.31
N MET A 569 38.40 -12.03 -7.38
CA MET A 569 37.66 -12.54 -6.23
C MET A 569 38.10 -13.96 -5.80
N SER A 570 39.07 -14.57 -6.48
CA SER A 570 39.54 -15.94 -6.19
C SER A 570 40.01 -16.14 -4.75
N ALA A 571 40.87 -15.25 -4.23
CA ALA A 571 41.41 -15.40 -2.87
C ALA A 571 40.35 -15.14 -1.80
N ILE A 572 39.43 -14.19 -2.03
CA ILE A 572 38.25 -14.00 -1.17
C ILE A 572 37.41 -15.27 -1.17
N TRP A 573 37.13 -15.87 -2.32
CA TRP A 573 36.36 -17.10 -2.41
C TRP A 573 36.98 -18.26 -1.63
N ASP A 574 38.31 -18.42 -1.69
CA ASP A 574 39.03 -19.43 -0.89
C ASP A 574 38.82 -19.20 0.62
N VAL A 575 38.88 -17.95 1.10
CA VAL A 575 38.62 -17.62 2.51
C VAL A 575 37.18 -17.91 2.93
N LEU A 576 36.21 -17.51 2.11
CA LEU A 576 34.78 -17.77 2.37
C LEU A 576 34.50 -19.27 2.43
N MET A 577 35.13 -20.06 1.54
CA MET A 577 35.00 -21.52 1.53
C MET A 577 35.65 -22.15 2.77
N GLU A 578 36.86 -21.72 3.14
CA GLU A 578 37.58 -22.19 4.33
C GLU A 578 36.78 -21.94 5.61
N ALA A 579 36.04 -20.83 5.67
CA ALA A 579 35.19 -20.46 6.79
C ALA A 579 33.78 -21.10 6.76
N GLY A 580 33.42 -21.79 5.68
CA GLY A 580 32.10 -22.43 5.57
C GLY A 580 30.94 -21.47 5.29
N VAL A 581 31.18 -20.37 4.57
CA VAL A 581 30.11 -19.42 4.20
C VAL A 581 29.03 -20.11 3.36
N ASP A 582 27.76 -19.87 3.71
CA ASP A 582 26.62 -20.65 3.20
C ASP A 582 26.09 -20.16 1.86
N VAL A 583 26.16 -18.84 1.61
CA VAL A 583 25.64 -18.23 0.39
C VAL A 583 26.35 -16.91 0.08
N VAL A 584 26.55 -16.65 -1.21
CA VAL A 584 27.10 -15.38 -1.72
C VAL A 584 26.12 -14.67 -2.65
N LEU A 585 25.96 -13.36 -2.48
CA LEU A 585 25.16 -12.49 -3.35
C LEU A 585 26.05 -11.47 -4.09
N SER A 586 25.76 -11.24 -5.38
CA SER A 586 26.46 -10.26 -6.21
C SER A 586 25.54 -9.55 -7.21
N GLY A 587 26.00 -8.40 -7.74
CA GLY A 587 25.37 -7.67 -8.83
C GLY A 587 26.25 -7.70 -10.08
N HIS A 588 26.52 -6.53 -10.68
CA HIS A 588 27.46 -6.23 -11.79
C HIS A 588 27.02 -6.78 -13.16
N GLU A 589 26.61 -8.04 -13.16
CA GLU A 589 26.01 -8.69 -14.29
C GLU A 589 24.53 -8.35 -14.27
N HIS A 590 24.06 -7.72 -15.35
CA HIS A 590 22.69 -7.23 -15.45
C HIS A 590 21.74 -8.39 -15.81
N ASP A 591 21.70 -9.38 -14.94
CA ASP A 591 20.94 -10.61 -15.05
C ASP A 591 20.70 -11.22 -13.66
N TYR A 592 19.83 -12.23 -13.62
CA TYR A 592 19.70 -13.14 -12.50
C TYR A 592 20.43 -14.45 -12.84
N GLU A 593 21.24 -14.96 -11.92
CA GLU A 593 21.85 -16.29 -12.06
C GLU A 593 22.04 -16.93 -10.69
N ARG A 594 21.68 -18.21 -10.57
CA ARG A 594 21.96 -19.01 -9.38
C ARG A 594 22.76 -20.25 -9.72
N THR A 595 23.85 -20.47 -9.01
CA THR A 595 24.72 -21.63 -9.19
C THR A 595 24.39 -22.76 -8.21
N VAL A 596 24.82 -23.98 -8.55
CA VAL A 596 25.01 -25.03 -7.54
C VAL A 596 26.12 -24.60 -6.57
N PRO A 597 26.32 -25.27 -5.42
CA PRO A 597 27.48 -25.02 -4.59
C PRO A 597 28.81 -25.25 -5.33
N LEU A 598 29.63 -24.20 -5.50
CA LEU A 598 30.86 -24.24 -6.29
C LEU A 598 32.14 -24.09 -5.47
N THR A 599 33.13 -24.93 -5.80
CA THR A 599 34.52 -24.69 -5.42
C THR A 599 35.11 -23.54 -6.22
N ASN A 600 36.26 -23.01 -5.78
CA ASN A 600 36.96 -21.94 -6.52
C ASN A 600 37.39 -22.33 -7.95
N GLN A 601 37.38 -23.63 -8.29
CA GLN A 601 37.63 -24.14 -9.64
C GLN A 601 36.36 -24.27 -10.50
N ARG A 602 35.23 -23.67 -10.06
CA ARG A 602 33.92 -23.76 -10.72
C ARG A 602 33.44 -25.20 -10.91
N THR A 603 33.71 -26.06 -9.92
CA THR A 603 33.20 -27.44 -9.90
C THR A 603 32.23 -27.63 -8.73
N PRO A 604 31.15 -28.42 -8.90
CA PRO A 604 30.26 -28.74 -7.79
C PRO A 604 31.02 -29.45 -6.66
N GLY A 605 30.77 -29.07 -5.41
CA GLY A 605 31.41 -29.72 -4.27
C GLY A 605 30.64 -29.52 -2.96
N GLU A 606 30.77 -30.49 -2.04
CA GLU A 606 30.12 -30.46 -0.72
C GLU A 606 30.56 -29.28 0.15
N ASN A 607 31.75 -28.71 -0.12
CA ASN A 607 32.27 -27.50 0.53
C ASN A 607 32.19 -26.25 -0.37
N GLY A 608 31.50 -26.34 -1.51
CA GLY A 608 31.34 -25.21 -2.42
C GLY A 608 30.28 -24.22 -1.93
N ILE A 609 30.27 -23.00 -2.44
CA ILE A 609 29.30 -21.97 -2.03
C ILE A 609 28.31 -21.73 -3.19
N PRO A 610 26.99 -21.76 -2.96
CA PRO A 610 26.03 -21.29 -3.94
C PRO A 610 26.14 -19.76 -4.09
N GLN A 611 26.14 -19.28 -5.33
CA GLN A 611 26.19 -17.85 -5.64
C GLN A 611 24.90 -17.43 -6.33
N PHE A 612 24.39 -16.26 -5.94
CA PHE A 612 23.31 -15.55 -6.62
C PHE A 612 23.88 -14.28 -7.24
N ILE A 613 23.59 -14.07 -8.52
CA ILE A 613 23.69 -12.80 -9.21
C ILE A 613 22.30 -12.19 -9.23
N VAL A 614 22.18 -10.96 -8.74
CA VAL A 614 20.92 -10.20 -8.64
C VAL A 614 21.18 -8.77 -9.12
N GLY A 615 21.78 -8.63 -10.31
CA GLY A 615 21.92 -7.33 -11.00
C GLY A 615 20.68 -6.95 -11.79
N THR A 616 19.52 -7.32 -11.25
CA THR A 616 18.19 -7.13 -11.84
C THR A 616 17.54 -5.82 -11.39
N GLY A 617 18.29 -4.97 -10.69
CA GLY A 617 17.75 -3.89 -9.88
C GLY A 617 17.17 -2.73 -10.66
N GLY A 618 17.70 -2.35 -11.83
CA GLY A 618 17.10 -1.24 -12.56
C GLY A 618 17.73 -0.95 -13.91
N THR A 619 19.05 -1.00 -14.03
CA THR A 619 19.71 -0.75 -15.32
C THR A 619 19.44 -1.87 -16.33
N ALA A 620 19.53 -1.56 -17.63
CA ALA A 620 19.12 -2.46 -18.70
C ALA A 620 19.78 -3.85 -18.64
N LEU A 621 18.95 -4.91 -18.65
CA LEU A 621 19.40 -6.31 -18.63
C LEU A 621 20.20 -6.70 -19.87
N ARG A 622 21.11 -7.66 -19.71
CA ARG A 622 22.05 -8.10 -20.76
C ARG A 622 21.83 -9.55 -21.13
N THR A 623 21.71 -9.81 -22.42
CA THR A 623 21.54 -11.18 -22.92
C THR A 623 22.80 -12.03 -22.71
N PHE A 624 22.58 -13.31 -22.37
CA PHE A 624 23.65 -14.28 -22.27
C PHE A 624 24.27 -14.59 -23.64
N ALA A 625 25.60 -14.56 -23.73
CA ALA A 625 26.32 -14.81 -24.99
C ALA A 625 26.38 -16.30 -25.39
N GLY A 626 26.07 -17.23 -24.47
CA GLY A 626 26.20 -18.67 -24.70
C GLY A 626 25.24 -19.51 -23.86
N ALA A 627 25.27 -20.83 -24.06
CA ALA A 627 24.49 -21.79 -23.28
C ALA A 627 24.86 -21.75 -21.79
N ALA A 628 23.90 -22.12 -20.93
CA ALA A 628 24.12 -22.17 -19.50
C ALA A 628 25.20 -23.21 -19.17
N PRO A 629 26.21 -22.84 -18.36
CA PRO A 629 27.12 -23.82 -17.78
C PRO A 629 26.34 -24.91 -17.01
N PRO A 630 26.81 -26.16 -16.97
CA PRO A 630 26.16 -27.23 -16.18
C PRO A 630 26.07 -26.94 -14.68
N THR A 631 26.82 -25.95 -14.21
CA THR A 631 26.87 -25.47 -12.82
C THR A 631 25.80 -24.42 -12.50
N THR A 632 25.10 -23.91 -13.51
CA THR A 632 24.03 -22.92 -13.35
C THR A 632 22.72 -23.68 -13.14
N VAL A 633 22.05 -23.42 -12.00
CA VAL A 633 20.74 -24.00 -11.69
C VAL A 633 19.67 -23.31 -12.51
N VAL A 634 19.69 -21.99 -12.51
CA VAL A 634 18.73 -21.14 -13.21
C VAL A 634 19.39 -19.80 -13.50
N ARG A 635 18.98 -19.17 -14.60
CA ARG A 635 19.37 -17.81 -14.94
C ARG A 635 18.30 -17.16 -15.81
N ASP A 636 18.19 -15.84 -15.72
CA ASP A 636 17.28 -15.01 -16.50
C ASP A 636 17.92 -13.66 -16.80
N SER A 637 17.66 -13.13 -18.00
CA SER A 637 18.14 -11.82 -18.42
C SER A 637 17.02 -10.98 -19.03
N THR A 638 15.78 -11.24 -18.62
CA THR A 638 14.58 -10.63 -19.21
C THR A 638 13.69 -9.97 -18.18
N THR A 639 13.83 -10.33 -16.91
CA THR A 639 12.98 -9.89 -15.81
C THR A 639 13.80 -9.14 -14.77
N HIS A 640 13.36 -7.91 -14.48
CA HIS A 640 13.84 -7.15 -13.33
C HIS A 640 13.16 -7.61 -12.05
N GLY A 641 13.77 -7.36 -10.90
CA GLY A 641 13.23 -7.78 -9.61
C GLY A 641 14.25 -7.70 -8.49
N ILE A 642 13.83 -8.15 -7.31
CA ILE A 642 14.67 -8.24 -6.12
C ILE A 642 14.68 -9.68 -5.59
N LEU A 643 15.74 -10.06 -4.89
CA LEU A 643 15.80 -11.32 -4.14
C LEU A 643 15.37 -11.07 -2.70
N GLU A 644 14.45 -11.87 -2.18
CA GLU A 644 14.15 -11.94 -0.74
C GLU A 644 14.72 -13.24 -0.17
N LEU A 645 15.51 -13.12 0.91
CA LEU A 645 15.90 -14.22 1.77
C LEU A 645 15.17 -14.11 3.11
N ARG A 646 14.78 -15.25 3.68
CA ARG A 646 14.37 -15.37 5.07
C ARG A 646 15.43 -16.18 5.80
N LEU A 647 16.10 -15.53 6.75
CA LEU A 647 17.27 -16.06 7.45
C LEU A 647 16.86 -16.65 8.79
N ARG A 648 16.97 -17.97 8.94
CA ARG A 648 16.67 -18.72 10.18
C ARG A 648 17.94 -19.20 10.86
N PRO A 649 17.96 -19.55 12.14
CA PRO A 649 19.20 -19.92 12.84
C PRO A 649 20.02 -21.06 12.24
N THR A 650 19.41 -21.91 11.41
CA THR A 650 20.04 -23.11 10.84
C THR A 650 19.91 -23.23 9.32
N ASP A 651 19.18 -22.32 8.68
CA ASP A 651 18.83 -22.42 7.26
C ASP A 651 18.31 -21.07 6.72
N TYR A 652 18.12 -21.00 5.42
CA TYR A 652 17.45 -19.88 4.77
C TYR A 652 16.49 -20.37 3.70
N SER A 653 15.42 -19.60 3.48
CA SER A 653 14.63 -19.67 2.25
C SER A 653 14.91 -18.47 1.37
N PHE A 654 14.77 -18.61 0.06
CA PHE A 654 14.90 -17.52 -0.88
C PHE A 654 13.75 -17.53 -1.89
N ARG A 655 13.37 -16.35 -2.38
CA ARG A 655 12.55 -16.18 -3.57
C ARG A 655 12.97 -14.94 -4.35
N PHE A 656 13.00 -15.07 -5.67
CA PHE A 656 13.06 -13.93 -6.56
C PHE A 656 11.67 -13.33 -6.70
N ILE A 657 11.56 -12.04 -6.44
CA ILE A 657 10.34 -11.25 -6.55
C ILE A 657 10.49 -10.40 -7.80
N PRO A 658 9.85 -10.78 -8.92
CA PRO A 658 9.90 -10.00 -10.14
C PRO A 658 9.17 -8.67 -9.96
N ILE A 659 9.53 -7.67 -10.76
CA ILE A 659 8.67 -6.50 -10.95
C ILE A 659 7.33 -6.92 -11.58
N ASP A 660 6.31 -6.09 -11.44
CA ASP A 660 4.99 -6.34 -12.01
C ASP A 660 5.10 -6.57 -13.54
N GLY A 661 4.49 -7.65 -14.05
CA GLY A 661 4.62 -8.10 -15.45
C GLY A 661 5.87 -8.94 -15.76
N GLY A 662 6.80 -9.06 -14.82
CA GLY A 662 7.91 -10.01 -14.89
C GLY A 662 7.43 -11.46 -14.70
N THR A 663 7.91 -12.39 -15.51
CA THR A 663 7.45 -13.80 -15.50
C THR A 663 8.45 -14.77 -14.89
N PHE A 664 9.69 -14.33 -14.72
CA PHE A 664 10.72 -15.16 -14.10
C PHE A 664 10.49 -15.28 -12.59
N THR A 665 10.55 -16.51 -12.09
CA THR A 665 10.51 -16.81 -10.66
C THR A 665 11.60 -17.83 -10.33
N ASP A 666 12.11 -17.73 -9.12
CA ASP A 666 13.01 -18.73 -8.55
C ASP A 666 12.78 -18.75 -7.05
N SER A 667 12.77 -19.92 -6.43
CA SER A 667 12.61 -20.05 -4.99
C SER A 667 13.17 -21.36 -4.46
N GLY A 668 13.44 -21.41 -3.17
CA GLY A 668 13.91 -22.62 -2.52
C GLY A 668 14.33 -22.40 -1.07
N THR A 669 14.94 -23.45 -0.51
CA THR A 669 15.46 -23.48 0.86
C THR A 669 16.80 -24.20 0.89
N ALA A 670 17.71 -23.78 1.77
CA ALA A 670 18.96 -24.47 2.02
C ALA A 670 19.38 -24.35 3.49
N ALA A 671 19.95 -25.43 4.02
CA ALA A 671 20.50 -25.46 5.38
C ALA A 671 21.91 -24.89 5.43
N CYS A 672 22.25 -24.26 6.55
CA CYS A 672 23.61 -23.84 6.85
C CYS A 672 24.49 -25.05 7.19
N ARG A 673 25.81 -24.92 7.04
CA ARG A 673 26.75 -26.04 7.08
C ARG A 673 27.56 -26.18 8.36
#